data_AF-A0A1Z4N1D6-F1
#
_entry.id   AF-A0A1Z4N1D6-F1
#
_cell.length_a   1.000
_cell.length_b   1.000
_cell.length_c   1.000
_cell.angle_alpha   90.00
_cell.angle_beta   90.00
_cell.angle_gamma   90.00
#
_symmetry.space_group_name_H-M   'P 1'
#
loop_
_entity.id
_entity.type
_entity.pdbx_description
1 polymer ?
#
loop_
_entity_poly.entity_id
_entity_poly.type
_entity_poly.pdbx_seq_one_letter_code
_entity_poly.pdbx_strand_id
1 'polypeptide(L)'
;MDPNRVTELHDPHRSQGGTGYLIRDNLILTAHHVIAPFGERGILGKRYHMRLIGDYEQGRTAWIIEGCYLCWDSPQYDLALLKLEEGKSSFKLNQRNITYFGELVNTQVQAKGIGFPVVQKINGFQNPEELQGFLSRYSGLKLGQLRLQVTSPIPNSPDQWKGISGTALFVNEFLVGVVVETNKSFAEKALWATPISVIAKDPDFCELVLGDRNLSLSLKSIDDTNKVNSTTGKDFLPDTLLIAPKRKLDAWRRFFEPIQFVGREVELRRLEEFIQRPEPFSWQVLYGQHGIGKSRLAKEWLIQLQSKNPQWTVGFAPDEINELYQLLNYYPSQATVIVIDNAENFGDELWAFLYRAQLAWKDCENIIRILFLAHTDLEPLSTNFERDQSLKELRESRLGEVKEVGTPLQSVKATELIPFSGIPLYPLQDQKQQKHILDSSGDHSISEDEAKKLIADTRGLPAFLALAGRYPQTWNEKLKDYAKVIVEQAKRLFGEENGVCVLALSTFIAPIDSLVLERVAPKTWSGKKMEQLFGINQSILKKEVPVFEPDLLGQEIIFQSLSTLSDSSAESLCRTIAQERPDAFLQKTIEIWQRHVDPQGIADKFGSNPGSSAAQRASILDILFNVATQVAVNGIALPLGHLSQIRGEAYAIALLNPSLPKSQYSKLVDSVLAQTPIDGVASYLQALHSEAPCSDSSHLKWVALLHYYCGSPKNEIPSEIDTVKLANNALNDSFVTAVLEGLRSSDLFERSFAAYRIAEAMRAYHQKSPTELIPNFVGVLYGLSYMLQKTSAAERIAAAFAISMIAREPDGKPGWWHFQDVDTDRLLAITTEHHVDSVTLTAVAIALRDLWRSSYQLKALLHLLDMEPQGLGAEFTSEQKIKRKQISETLSFSLRQNSVKNYHNFRIALECLRLDCLNSYTMSHLFWGLSFPVTSHVEKIEIIVRANCQSGENVIPFLQQSAMLPDEQLQAISIACLVQRRAANEIATLKVKELIKSTDINLINLVNEVRCHKNRKVWNEENVSKLRERIKEIYIANNGHNIHKLKAKDSTGRWAYYFLLVEPDREKEFLAALDSNQSIDLEDYSQVIASNYGEQPNDNIRDFLKKKYNFDV
;
A
#
# COMPACT_ATOMS: atom_id res chain seq x y z
N MET A 1 -34.38 -27.28 21.57
CA MET A 1 -35.39 -28.30 21.17
C MET A 1 -36.78 -27.71 21.25
N ASP A 2 -37.56 -27.82 20.17
CA ASP A 2 -39.00 -27.54 20.16
C ASP A 2 -39.78 -28.84 20.44
N PRO A 3 -40.59 -28.92 21.52
CA PRO A 3 -41.37 -30.12 21.87
C PRO A 3 -42.43 -30.47 20.82
N ASN A 4 -42.96 -29.49 20.08
CA ASN A 4 -44.02 -29.73 19.10
C ASN A 4 -43.57 -30.57 17.89
N ARG A 5 -42.26 -30.69 17.70
CA ARG A 5 -41.60 -31.47 16.64
C ARG A 5 -41.37 -32.92 17.03
N VAL A 6 -41.60 -33.28 18.28
CA VAL A 6 -41.44 -34.65 18.78
C VAL A 6 -42.61 -35.49 18.26
N THR A 7 -42.29 -36.67 17.77
CA THR A 7 -43.23 -37.58 17.10
C THR A 7 -43.24 -38.93 17.81
N GLU A 8 -44.42 -39.46 18.10
CA GLU A 8 -44.61 -40.85 18.46
C GLU A 8 -44.78 -41.67 17.17
N LEU A 9 -44.03 -42.75 17.02
CA LEU A 9 -44.04 -43.61 15.83
C LEU A 9 -44.56 -45.00 16.18
N HIS A 10 -45.31 -45.60 15.26
CA HIS A 10 -45.81 -46.96 15.40
C HIS A 10 -45.75 -47.73 14.08
N ASP A 11 -45.13 -48.92 14.12
CA ASP A 11 -45.18 -49.91 13.06
C ASP A 11 -46.37 -50.85 13.30
N PRO A 12 -47.45 -50.74 12.50
CA PRO A 12 -48.65 -51.55 12.69
C PRO A 12 -48.39 -53.05 12.47
N HIS A 13 -47.39 -53.42 11.67
CA HIS A 13 -47.10 -54.83 11.38
C HIS A 13 -46.33 -55.51 12.51
N ARG A 14 -45.43 -54.79 13.16
CA ARG A 14 -44.62 -55.32 14.28
C ARG A 14 -45.28 -55.09 15.64
N SER A 15 -46.32 -54.25 15.71
CA SER A 15 -46.90 -53.77 16.96
C SER A 15 -45.83 -53.19 17.89
N GLN A 16 -44.87 -52.49 17.29
CA GLN A 16 -43.76 -51.82 17.99
C GLN A 16 -43.83 -50.33 17.71
N GLY A 17 -43.31 -49.53 18.63
CA GLY A 17 -43.33 -48.08 18.51
C GLY A 17 -42.08 -47.48 19.15
N GLY A 18 -41.84 -46.22 18.81
CA GLY A 18 -40.69 -45.48 19.26
C GLY A 18 -40.94 -43.98 19.18
N THR A 19 -39.87 -43.24 19.35
CA THR A 19 -39.86 -41.78 19.29
C THR A 19 -39.20 -41.33 17.98
N GLY A 20 -39.60 -40.20 17.43
CA GLY A 20 -38.91 -39.52 16.35
C GLY A 20 -38.90 -38.00 16.58
N TYR A 21 -38.08 -37.29 15.82
CA TYR A 21 -38.02 -35.84 15.85
C TYR A 21 -38.06 -35.28 14.43
N LEU A 22 -39.00 -34.38 14.18
CA LEU A 22 -39.16 -33.70 12.90
C LEU A 22 -37.96 -32.74 12.71
N ILE A 23 -36.92 -33.09 11.95
CA ILE A 23 -35.69 -32.28 11.75
C ILE A 23 -35.80 -31.24 10.61
N ARG A 24 -36.75 -31.45 9.71
CA ARG A 24 -37.21 -30.51 8.66
C ARG A 24 -38.73 -30.56 8.59
N ASP A 25 -39.37 -29.65 7.86
CA ASP A 25 -40.83 -29.55 7.76
C ASP A 25 -41.53 -30.87 7.38
N ASN A 26 -40.82 -31.78 6.71
CA ASN A 26 -41.34 -33.08 6.28
C ASN A 26 -40.41 -34.26 6.57
N LEU A 27 -39.36 -34.13 7.39
CA LEU A 27 -38.43 -35.23 7.69
C LEU A 27 -38.34 -35.52 9.17
N ILE A 28 -38.63 -36.75 9.56
CA ILE A 28 -38.54 -37.26 10.93
C ILE A 28 -37.29 -38.13 11.05
N LEU A 29 -36.41 -37.80 11.99
CA LEU A 29 -35.28 -38.62 12.39
C LEU A 29 -35.68 -39.54 13.55
N THR A 30 -35.33 -40.82 13.46
CA THR A 30 -35.58 -41.83 14.50
C THR A 30 -34.47 -42.88 14.53
N ALA A 31 -34.54 -43.82 15.47
CA ALA A 31 -33.68 -44.99 15.50
C ALA A 31 -34.16 -46.03 14.47
N HIS A 32 -33.24 -46.66 13.77
CA HIS A 32 -33.57 -47.61 12.71
C HIS A 32 -34.34 -48.84 13.24
N HIS A 33 -34.00 -49.37 14.41
CA HIS A 33 -34.69 -50.55 14.93
C HIS A 33 -36.18 -50.31 15.26
N VAL A 34 -36.61 -49.04 15.38
CA VAL A 34 -38.02 -48.64 15.51
C VAL A 34 -38.79 -48.99 14.23
N ILE A 35 -38.14 -48.93 13.06
CA ILE A 35 -38.77 -49.07 11.75
C ILE A 35 -38.50 -50.44 11.08
N ALA A 36 -37.37 -51.07 11.39
CA ALA A 36 -36.98 -52.40 10.87
C ALA A 36 -36.24 -53.22 11.95
N PRO A 37 -36.12 -54.55 11.83
CA PRO A 37 -35.36 -55.35 12.79
C PRO A 37 -33.88 -54.95 12.85
N PHE A 38 -33.23 -55.17 13.99
CA PHE A 38 -31.81 -54.85 14.16
C PHE A 38 -30.95 -55.65 13.14
N GLY A 39 -30.11 -54.96 12.38
CA GLY A 39 -29.21 -55.55 11.38
C GLY A 39 -29.83 -55.83 10.01
N GLU A 40 -31.13 -55.66 9.84
CA GLU A 40 -31.80 -55.71 8.54
C GLU A 40 -31.91 -54.31 7.92
N ARG A 41 -32.04 -54.18 6.60
CA ARG A 41 -32.37 -52.89 5.98
C ARG A 41 -33.88 -52.67 6.04
N GLY A 42 -34.28 -51.42 6.25
CA GLY A 42 -35.66 -51.01 6.10
C GLY A 42 -36.13 -51.08 4.64
N ILE A 43 -37.43 -51.28 4.46
CA ILE A 43 -38.06 -51.23 3.14
C ILE A 43 -38.40 -49.77 2.84
N LEU A 44 -37.65 -49.13 1.93
CA LEU A 44 -37.94 -47.76 1.49
C LEU A 44 -39.38 -47.66 0.98
N GLY A 45 -40.07 -46.58 1.33
CA GLY A 45 -41.48 -46.36 1.05
C GLY A 45 -42.45 -47.08 1.99
N LYS A 46 -41.98 -47.96 2.90
CA LYS A 46 -42.85 -48.57 3.92
C LYS A 46 -43.44 -47.47 4.80
N ARG A 47 -44.74 -47.57 5.06
CA ARG A 47 -45.54 -46.57 5.76
C ARG A 47 -45.68 -46.88 7.25
N TYR A 48 -45.75 -45.83 8.06
CA TYR A 48 -45.83 -45.89 9.51
C TYR A 48 -46.92 -44.97 10.04
N HIS A 49 -47.50 -45.34 11.18
CA HIS A 49 -48.42 -44.47 11.90
C HIS A 49 -47.61 -43.50 12.74
N MET A 50 -48.08 -42.27 12.85
CA MET A 50 -47.39 -41.26 13.66
C MET A 50 -48.35 -40.34 14.39
N ARG A 51 -47.82 -39.65 15.40
CA ARG A 51 -48.52 -38.59 16.12
C ARG A 51 -47.53 -37.54 16.60
N LEU A 52 -47.71 -36.28 16.19
CA LEU A 52 -46.89 -35.15 16.67
C LEU A 52 -47.43 -34.62 18.00
N ILE A 53 -46.55 -34.23 18.91
CA ILE A 53 -46.96 -33.49 20.12
C ILE A 53 -47.69 -32.20 19.70
N GLY A 54 -47.21 -31.49 18.68
CA GLY A 54 -47.86 -30.27 18.20
C GLY A 54 -49.26 -30.48 17.62
N ASP A 55 -49.53 -31.65 17.01
CA ASP A 55 -50.88 -32.02 16.59
C ASP A 55 -51.77 -32.30 17.82
N TYR A 56 -51.23 -33.01 18.82
CA TYR A 56 -51.92 -33.32 20.07
C TYR A 56 -52.30 -32.06 20.86
N GLU A 57 -51.38 -31.09 20.99
CA GLU A 57 -51.63 -29.79 21.63
C GLU A 57 -52.73 -28.97 20.92
N GLN A 58 -52.89 -29.17 19.60
CA GLN A 58 -53.97 -28.60 18.81
C GLN A 58 -55.29 -29.41 18.90
N GLY A 59 -55.37 -30.38 19.80
CA GLY A 59 -56.56 -31.22 20.03
C GLY A 59 -56.68 -32.42 19.08
N ARG A 60 -55.71 -32.67 18.20
CA ARG A 60 -55.69 -33.84 17.30
C ARG A 60 -54.98 -35.00 17.99
N THR A 61 -55.75 -35.77 18.76
CA THR A 61 -55.23 -36.85 19.61
C THR A 61 -55.09 -38.20 18.90
N ALA A 62 -55.75 -38.36 17.75
CA ALA A 62 -55.74 -39.59 16.95
C ALA A 62 -54.41 -39.81 16.21
N TRP A 63 -54.08 -41.07 15.95
CA TRP A 63 -52.96 -41.44 15.09
C TRP A 63 -53.20 -40.99 13.65
N ILE A 64 -52.16 -40.44 13.03
CA ILE A 64 -52.12 -40.25 11.58
C ILE A 64 -51.74 -41.59 10.96
N ILE A 65 -52.75 -42.30 10.46
CA ILE A 65 -52.60 -43.59 9.80
C ILE A 65 -51.80 -43.41 8.51
N GLU A 66 -50.72 -44.20 8.39
CA GLU A 66 -49.74 -44.07 7.30
C GLU A 66 -49.30 -42.61 7.08
N GLY A 67 -49.00 -41.90 8.17
CA GLY A 67 -48.68 -40.47 8.13
C GLY A 67 -47.28 -40.17 7.61
N CYS A 68 -46.40 -41.16 7.59
CA CYS A 68 -45.04 -41.03 7.08
C CYS A 68 -44.54 -42.34 6.47
N TYR A 69 -43.46 -42.29 5.70
CA TYR A 69 -42.83 -43.45 5.09
C TYR A 69 -41.30 -43.37 5.15
N LEU A 70 -40.63 -44.52 5.16
CA LEU A 70 -39.17 -44.60 5.20
C LEU A 70 -38.55 -44.06 3.91
N CYS A 71 -37.66 -43.07 4.00
CA CYS A 71 -36.96 -42.51 2.85
C CYS A 71 -35.44 -42.69 2.89
N TRP A 72 -34.86 -42.97 4.05
CA TRP A 72 -33.44 -43.31 4.21
C TRP A 72 -33.22 -44.08 5.50
N ASP A 73 -32.23 -44.97 5.52
CA ASP A 73 -31.82 -45.70 6.71
C ASP A 73 -30.31 -45.98 6.73
N SER A 74 -29.79 -46.16 7.96
CA SER A 74 -28.45 -46.63 8.22
C SER A 74 -28.48 -47.67 9.34
N PRO A 75 -28.60 -48.97 9.01
CA PRO A 75 -28.61 -50.04 10.01
C PRO A 75 -27.31 -50.09 10.84
N GLN A 76 -26.18 -49.66 10.26
CA GLN A 76 -24.88 -49.63 10.94
C GLN A 76 -24.86 -48.65 12.12
N TYR A 77 -25.50 -47.49 11.95
CA TYR A 77 -25.56 -46.44 12.97
C TYR A 77 -26.89 -46.45 13.75
N ASP A 78 -27.78 -47.38 13.40
CA ASP A 78 -29.12 -47.52 13.93
C ASP A 78 -29.96 -46.22 13.81
N LEU A 79 -29.90 -45.56 12.65
CA LEU A 79 -30.64 -44.33 12.35
C LEU A 79 -31.53 -44.48 11.11
N ALA A 80 -32.67 -43.80 11.09
CA ALA A 80 -33.57 -43.75 9.94
C ALA A 80 -34.25 -42.39 9.78
N LEU A 81 -34.56 -42.03 8.54
CA LEU A 81 -35.37 -40.87 8.17
C LEU A 81 -36.71 -41.32 7.58
N LEU A 82 -37.79 -40.76 8.11
CA LEU A 82 -39.13 -40.90 7.57
C LEU A 82 -39.56 -39.58 6.95
N LYS A 83 -40.18 -39.62 5.77
CA LYS A 83 -40.80 -38.46 5.13
C LYS A 83 -42.27 -38.41 5.45
N LEU A 84 -42.78 -37.24 5.84
CA LEU A 84 -44.20 -37.00 6.04
C LEU A 84 -44.97 -37.14 4.72
N GLU A 85 -46.15 -37.76 4.77
CA GLU A 85 -47.06 -37.79 3.64
C GLU A 85 -47.69 -36.39 3.47
N GLU A 86 -47.65 -35.86 2.25
CA GLU A 86 -48.19 -34.53 1.95
C GLU A 86 -49.68 -34.41 2.33
N GLY A 87 -50.04 -33.28 2.93
CA GLY A 87 -51.42 -32.97 3.32
C GLY A 87 -51.94 -33.74 4.55
N LYS A 88 -51.22 -34.71 5.11
CA LYS A 88 -51.69 -35.48 6.27
C LYS A 88 -51.44 -34.83 7.63
N SER A 89 -50.46 -33.93 7.76
CA SER A 89 -50.31 -33.09 8.95
C SER A 89 -50.78 -31.67 8.65
N SER A 90 -51.68 -31.14 9.49
CA SER A 90 -52.01 -29.71 9.44
C SER A 90 -51.17 -28.89 10.43
N PHE A 91 -50.19 -29.49 11.12
CA PHE A 91 -49.21 -28.74 11.89
C PHE A 91 -48.28 -28.00 10.92
N LYS A 92 -48.63 -26.75 10.65
CA LYS A 92 -47.72 -25.81 9.98
C LYS A 92 -46.74 -25.32 11.03
N LEU A 93 -45.46 -25.68 10.88
CA LEU A 93 -44.39 -25.07 11.65
C LEU A 93 -44.45 -23.55 11.42
N ASN A 94 -44.73 -22.80 12.48
CA ASN A 94 -44.69 -21.35 12.45
C ASN A 94 -43.23 -20.92 12.23
N GLN A 95 -42.92 -20.49 11.00
CA GLN A 95 -41.60 -20.06 10.51
C GLN A 95 -40.57 -21.19 10.37
N ARG A 96 -39.67 -21.02 9.39
CA ARG A 96 -38.62 -21.94 8.92
C ARG A 96 -37.59 -22.29 10.02
N ASN A 97 -38.02 -22.95 11.08
CA ASN A 97 -37.14 -23.38 12.17
C ASN A 97 -36.37 -24.62 11.71
N ILE A 98 -35.20 -24.38 11.13
CA ILE A 98 -34.23 -25.43 10.80
C ILE A 98 -33.72 -26.05 12.11
N THR A 99 -33.63 -27.38 12.19
CA THR A 99 -32.93 -28.01 13.32
C THR A 99 -31.44 -27.77 13.16
N TYR A 100 -30.81 -27.20 14.20
CA TYR A 100 -29.36 -27.04 14.24
C TYR A 100 -28.68 -28.33 14.70
N PHE A 101 -27.53 -28.65 14.11
CA PHE A 101 -26.76 -29.85 14.42
C PHE A 101 -25.47 -29.51 15.15
N GLY A 102 -25.12 -30.32 16.15
CA GLY A 102 -23.91 -30.12 16.95
C GLY A 102 -23.03 -31.36 16.99
N GLU A 103 -21.71 -31.16 17.11
CA GLU A 103 -20.75 -32.21 17.44
C GLU A 103 -20.25 -32.03 18.88
N LEU A 104 -20.33 -33.07 19.69
CA LEU A 104 -19.79 -33.04 21.05
C LEU A 104 -18.26 -33.21 21.03
N VAL A 105 -17.52 -32.20 21.49
CA VAL A 105 -16.04 -32.24 21.57
C VAL A 105 -15.55 -32.49 23.00
N ASN A 106 -16.26 -31.97 24.01
CA ASN A 106 -15.89 -32.11 25.42
C ASN A 106 -16.36 -33.40 26.09
N THR A 107 -15.88 -33.63 27.32
CA THR A 107 -16.02 -34.88 28.06
C THR A 107 -17.44 -35.17 28.55
N GLN A 108 -18.18 -34.17 29.01
CA GLN A 108 -19.50 -34.33 29.60
C GLN A 108 -20.30 -33.02 29.50
N VAL A 109 -21.51 -33.04 28.93
CA VAL A 109 -22.38 -31.84 28.82
C VAL A 109 -23.81 -32.18 29.21
N GLN A 110 -24.57 -31.21 29.72
CA GLN A 110 -25.99 -31.41 30.00
C GLN A 110 -26.78 -31.49 28.69
N ALA A 111 -27.57 -32.55 28.53
CA ALA A 111 -28.42 -32.77 27.38
C ALA A 111 -29.87 -33.05 27.81
N LYS A 112 -30.81 -32.76 26.91
CA LYS A 112 -32.23 -33.05 27.09
C LYS A 112 -32.85 -33.65 25.84
N GLY A 113 -33.91 -34.42 26.00
CA GLY A 113 -34.72 -34.97 24.92
C GLY A 113 -36.15 -35.23 25.39
N ILE A 114 -37.08 -35.47 24.48
CA ILE A 114 -38.42 -35.95 24.84
C ILE A 114 -38.69 -37.21 24.04
N GLY A 115 -39.21 -38.23 24.71
CA GLY A 115 -39.67 -39.44 24.06
C GLY A 115 -40.86 -40.07 24.74
N PHE A 116 -41.26 -41.25 24.27
CA PHE A 116 -42.46 -41.94 24.73
C PHE A 116 -42.05 -43.25 25.38
N PRO A 117 -41.66 -43.30 26.66
CA PRO A 117 -41.38 -44.57 27.34
C PRO A 117 -42.68 -45.23 27.83
N VAL A 118 -42.73 -46.57 27.85
CA VAL A 118 -43.94 -47.32 28.24
C VAL A 118 -44.36 -47.09 29.69
N VAL A 119 -43.44 -46.67 30.57
CA VAL A 119 -43.77 -46.30 31.95
C VAL A 119 -44.75 -45.13 32.03
N GLN A 120 -44.79 -44.29 31.00
CA GLN A 120 -45.75 -43.19 30.87
C GLN A 120 -47.07 -43.60 30.21
N LYS A 121 -47.32 -44.90 30.07
CA LYS A 121 -48.58 -45.41 29.54
C LYS A 121 -49.66 -45.42 30.61
N ILE A 122 -50.59 -44.46 30.54
CA ILE A 122 -51.73 -44.30 31.44
C ILE A 122 -53.01 -44.46 30.63
N ASN A 123 -53.90 -45.38 31.03
CA ASN A 123 -55.18 -45.64 30.35
C ASN A 123 -55.04 -45.92 28.84
N GLY A 124 -53.95 -46.59 28.44
CA GLY A 124 -53.67 -46.91 27.04
C GLY A 124 -52.96 -45.81 26.25
N PHE A 125 -52.84 -44.60 26.79
CA PHE A 125 -52.12 -43.48 26.18
C PHE A 125 -50.71 -43.36 26.73
N GLN A 126 -49.73 -43.30 25.85
CA GLN A 126 -48.33 -43.12 26.21
C GLN A 126 -48.01 -41.63 26.21
N ASN A 127 -47.80 -41.05 27.39
CA ASN A 127 -47.45 -39.64 27.52
C ASN A 127 -45.98 -39.40 27.15
N PRO A 128 -45.64 -38.21 26.61
CA PRO A 128 -44.25 -37.83 26.42
C PRO A 128 -43.57 -37.65 27.78
N GLU A 129 -42.29 -38.03 27.85
CA GLU A 129 -41.42 -37.87 29.00
C GLU A 129 -40.20 -37.04 28.62
N GLU A 130 -39.88 -36.04 29.45
CA GLU A 130 -38.66 -35.25 29.26
C GLU A 130 -37.47 -35.97 29.89
N LEU A 131 -36.52 -36.38 29.05
CA LEU A 131 -35.23 -36.90 29.48
C LEU A 131 -34.29 -35.74 29.75
N GLN A 132 -33.69 -35.73 30.94
CA GLN A 132 -32.55 -34.87 31.24
C GLN A 132 -31.38 -35.72 31.75
N GLY A 133 -30.16 -35.34 31.37
CA GLY A 133 -28.98 -36.08 31.79
C GLY A 133 -27.67 -35.45 31.34
N PHE A 134 -26.57 -36.16 31.62
CA PHE A 134 -25.24 -35.78 31.17
C PHE A 134 -24.79 -36.69 30.03
N LEU A 135 -24.47 -36.09 28.90
CA LEU A 135 -24.01 -36.76 27.70
C LEU A 135 -22.48 -36.80 27.67
N SER A 136 -21.90 -37.99 27.56
CA SER A 136 -20.45 -38.20 27.45
C SER A 136 -20.07 -38.93 26.17
N ARG A 137 -19.09 -38.39 25.45
CA ARG A 137 -18.48 -39.02 24.26
C ARG A 137 -17.50 -40.14 24.65
N TYR A 138 -16.74 -39.98 25.73
CA TYR A 138 -15.67 -40.91 26.08
C TYR A 138 -16.18 -42.27 26.55
N SER A 139 -17.33 -42.30 27.23
CA SER A 139 -17.88 -43.56 27.73
C SER A 139 -18.35 -44.49 26.61
N GLY A 140 -18.66 -43.98 25.42
CA GLY A 140 -19.05 -44.78 24.24
C GLY A 140 -18.04 -44.77 23.11
N LEU A 141 -16.82 -44.26 23.35
CA LEU A 141 -15.81 -44.02 22.32
C LEU A 141 -15.51 -45.27 21.47
N LYS A 142 -15.42 -46.45 22.11
CA LYS A 142 -15.11 -47.71 21.42
C LYS A 142 -16.20 -48.17 20.44
N LEU A 143 -17.44 -47.76 20.69
CA LEU A 143 -18.59 -48.09 19.85
C LEU A 143 -19.03 -46.92 18.98
N GLY A 144 -18.32 -45.78 19.03
CA GLY A 144 -18.72 -44.56 18.34
C GLY A 144 -20.06 -43.98 18.84
N GLN A 145 -20.46 -44.30 20.07
CA GLN A 145 -21.72 -43.88 20.67
C GLN A 145 -21.53 -42.81 21.75
N LEU A 146 -22.59 -42.09 22.06
CA LEU A 146 -22.70 -41.20 23.20
C LEU A 146 -23.40 -41.92 24.35
N ARG A 147 -22.93 -41.74 25.57
CA ARG A 147 -23.60 -42.22 26.78
C ARG A 147 -24.35 -41.09 27.43
N LEU A 148 -25.67 -41.20 27.56
CA LEU A 148 -26.50 -40.30 28.35
C LEU A 148 -26.72 -40.91 29.74
N GLN A 149 -26.10 -40.33 30.76
CA GLN A 149 -26.43 -40.64 32.15
C GLN A 149 -27.67 -39.86 32.55
N VAL A 150 -28.81 -40.54 32.62
CA VAL A 150 -30.11 -39.91 32.89
C VAL A 150 -30.17 -39.48 34.36
N THR A 151 -30.56 -38.23 34.61
CA THR A 151 -30.71 -37.68 35.95
C THR A 151 -32.18 -37.56 36.37
N SER A 152 -33.10 -37.36 35.41
CA SER A 152 -34.53 -37.30 35.69
C SER A 152 -35.38 -37.48 34.43
N PRO A 153 -36.50 -38.23 34.51
CA PRO A 153 -36.80 -39.29 35.48
C PRO A 153 -36.08 -40.60 35.13
N ILE A 154 -35.91 -41.47 36.11
CA ILE A 154 -35.21 -42.76 35.96
C ILE A 154 -36.18 -43.89 36.32
N PRO A 155 -36.63 -44.70 35.35
CA PRO A 155 -37.42 -45.90 35.60
C PRO A 155 -36.70 -46.91 36.49
N ASN A 156 -37.44 -47.88 37.03
CA ASN A 156 -36.92 -48.93 37.89
C ASN A 156 -36.42 -50.17 37.13
N SER A 157 -36.76 -50.32 35.85
CA SER A 157 -36.28 -51.42 35.01
C SER A 157 -36.02 -51.00 33.55
N PRO A 158 -35.19 -51.74 32.79
CA PRO A 158 -34.96 -51.47 31.37
C PRO A 158 -36.23 -51.47 30.53
N ASP A 159 -37.15 -52.42 30.78
CA ASP A 159 -38.37 -52.59 30.00
C ASP A 159 -39.30 -51.37 30.06
N GLN A 160 -39.19 -50.59 31.14
CA GLN A 160 -39.94 -49.35 31.31
C GLN A 160 -39.49 -48.23 30.35
N TRP A 161 -38.30 -48.33 29.78
CA TRP A 161 -37.82 -47.44 28.72
C TRP A 161 -38.35 -47.78 27.32
N LYS A 162 -39.03 -48.92 27.14
CA LYS A 162 -39.51 -49.32 25.80
C LYS A 162 -40.32 -48.20 25.16
N GLY A 163 -39.94 -47.81 23.94
CA GLY A 163 -40.50 -46.67 23.20
C GLY A 163 -39.64 -45.39 23.24
N ILE A 164 -38.63 -45.31 24.10
CA ILE A 164 -37.71 -44.16 24.17
C ILE A 164 -36.72 -44.11 22.99
N SER A 165 -36.48 -45.24 22.32
CA SER A 165 -35.62 -45.29 21.15
C SER A 165 -36.09 -44.33 20.06
N GLY A 166 -35.13 -43.63 19.45
CA GLY A 166 -35.35 -42.55 18.49
C GLY A 166 -35.54 -41.16 19.12
N THR A 167 -35.45 -41.03 20.45
CA THR A 167 -35.44 -39.72 21.12
C THR A 167 -34.24 -38.90 20.67
N ALA A 168 -34.51 -37.70 20.13
CA ALA A 168 -33.49 -36.74 19.77
C ALA A 168 -32.92 -36.04 21.02
N LEU A 169 -31.59 -36.04 21.15
CA LEU A 169 -30.86 -35.42 22.26
C LEU A 169 -30.29 -34.07 21.84
N PHE A 170 -30.61 -33.05 22.63
CA PHE A 170 -30.21 -31.68 22.41
C PHE A 170 -29.29 -31.18 23.52
N VAL A 171 -28.24 -30.47 23.13
CA VAL A 171 -27.46 -29.59 24.00
C VAL A 171 -27.76 -28.17 23.57
N ASN A 172 -28.41 -27.39 24.44
CA ASN A 172 -29.03 -26.10 24.08
C ASN A 172 -30.03 -26.26 22.90
N GLU A 173 -29.81 -25.56 21.79
CA GLU A 173 -30.57 -25.68 20.55
C GLU A 173 -30.06 -26.73 19.55
N PHE A 174 -28.90 -27.36 19.80
CA PHE A 174 -28.24 -28.26 18.85
C PHE A 174 -28.60 -29.72 19.08
N LEU A 175 -29.09 -30.39 18.04
CA LEU A 175 -29.26 -31.84 17.99
C LEU A 175 -27.87 -32.50 17.90
N VAL A 176 -27.50 -33.28 18.90
CA VAL A 176 -26.16 -33.91 19.00
C VAL A 176 -26.19 -35.42 18.85
N GLY A 177 -27.34 -36.07 19.06
CA GLY A 177 -27.48 -37.51 18.89
C GLY A 177 -28.91 -38.01 19.03
N VAL A 178 -29.11 -39.31 18.79
CA VAL A 178 -30.40 -39.98 18.85
C VAL A 178 -30.28 -41.23 19.73
N VAL A 179 -31.16 -41.41 20.71
CA VAL A 179 -31.17 -42.59 21.59
C VAL A 179 -31.46 -43.84 20.78
N VAL A 180 -30.60 -44.86 20.88
CA VAL A 180 -30.69 -46.11 20.11
C VAL A 180 -30.75 -47.35 21.01
N GLU A 181 -30.19 -47.32 22.21
CA GLU A 181 -30.17 -48.50 23.08
C GLU A 181 -30.31 -48.14 24.56
N THR A 182 -30.99 -48.98 25.32
CA THR A 182 -31.05 -48.94 26.78
C THR A 182 -30.00 -49.89 27.35
N ASN A 183 -29.19 -49.46 28.34
CA ASN A 183 -28.18 -50.34 28.94
C ASN A 183 -28.84 -51.59 29.58
N LYS A 184 -28.51 -52.78 29.04
CA LYS A 184 -29.08 -54.08 29.45
C LYS A 184 -28.83 -54.42 30.92
N SER A 185 -27.73 -53.94 31.52
CA SER A 185 -27.44 -54.22 32.94
C SER A 185 -28.27 -53.37 33.90
N PHE A 186 -28.87 -52.27 33.41
CA PHE A 186 -29.59 -51.23 34.16
C PHE A 186 -28.85 -50.55 35.32
N ALA A 187 -27.75 -51.13 35.81
CA ALA A 187 -27.01 -50.69 36.99
C ALA A 187 -26.56 -49.23 36.90
N GLU A 188 -26.30 -48.75 35.68
CA GLU A 188 -25.76 -47.43 35.43
C GLU A 188 -26.78 -46.36 35.06
N LYS A 189 -28.08 -46.72 34.95
CA LYS A 189 -29.17 -45.77 34.61
C LYS A 189 -28.85 -44.92 33.37
N ALA A 190 -28.26 -45.56 32.36
CA ALA A 190 -27.72 -44.89 31.18
C ALA A 190 -28.42 -45.35 29.89
N LEU A 191 -28.54 -44.42 28.96
CA LEU A 191 -28.99 -44.65 27.59
C LEU A 191 -27.82 -44.44 26.62
N TRP A 192 -27.79 -45.20 25.55
CA TRP A 192 -26.82 -45.05 24.46
C TRP A 192 -27.48 -44.33 23.30
N ALA A 193 -26.75 -43.38 22.73
CA ALA A 193 -27.19 -42.60 21.59
C ALA A 193 -26.16 -42.61 20.48
N THR A 194 -26.62 -42.67 19.23
CA THR A 194 -25.76 -42.47 18.07
C THR A 194 -25.54 -40.97 17.87
N PRO A 195 -24.28 -40.48 17.82
CA PRO A 195 -24.00 -39.07 17.57
C PRO A 195 -24.41 -38.68 16.15
N ILE A 196 -24.98 -37.48 15.95
CA ILE A 196 -25.37 -37.04 14.60
C ILE A 196 -24.18 -36.86 13.67
N SER A 197 -22.98 -36.63 14.25
CA SER A 197 -21.75 -36.42 13.49
C SER A 197 -21.33 -37.61 12.63
N VAL A 198 -21.77 -38.83 12.95
CA VAL A 198 -21.43 -40.02 12.13
C VAL A 198 -22.13 -40.06 10.79
N ILE A 199 -23.26 -39.35 10.64
CA ILE A 199 -24.04 -39.29 9.38
C ILE A 199 -24.01 -37.89 8.74
N ALA A 200 -23.25 -36.96 9.32
CA ALA A 200 -23.13 -35.59 8.81
C ALA A 200 -22.45 -35.47 7.44
N LYS A 201 -21.81 -36.56 6.99
CA LYS A 201 -21.14 -36.69 5.68
C LYS A 201 -21.76 -37.78 4.81
N ASP A 202 -22.87 -38.38 5.24
CA ASP A 202 -23.58 -39.37 4.43
C ASP A 202 -24.27 -38.62 3.27
N PRO A 203 -23.92 -38.90 1.99
CA PRO A 203 -24.41 -38.12 0.86
C PRO A 203 -25.94 -38.21 0.68
N ASP A 204 -26.53 -39.38 0.92
CA ASP A 204 -27.97 -39.59 0.75
C ASP A 204 -28.74 -38.92 1.90
N PHE A 205 -28.18 -38.92 3.11
CA PHE A 205 -28.72 -38.12 4.22
C PHE A 205 -28.65 -36.61 3.92
N CYS A 206 -27.50 -36.12 3.42
CA CYS A 206 -27.29 -34.72 3.13
C CYS A 206 -28.17 -34.22 1.98
N GLU A 207 -28.40 -35.03 0.95
CA GLU A 207 -29.36 -34.73 -0.11
C GLU A 207 -30.76 -34.49 0.44
N LEU A 208 -31.24 -35.39 1.30
CA LEU A 208 -32.58 -35.28 1.87
C LEU A 208 -32.69 -34.05 2.80
N VAL A 209 -31.66 -33.77 3.61
CA VAL A 209 -31.73 -32.72 4.64
C VAL A 209 -31.33 -31.34 4.12
N LEU A 210 -30.38 -31.23 3.19
CA LEU A 210 -29.84 -29.97 2.65
C LEU A 210 -30.30 -29.68 1.22
N GLY A 211 -30.82 -30.68 0.50
CA GLY A 211 -31.11 -30.58 -0.93
C GLY A 211 -29.88 -30.72 -1.82
N ASP A 212 -28.73 -31.14 -1.28
CA ASP A 212 -27.47 -31.26 -2.00
C ASP A 212 -26.62 -32.42 -1.44
N ARG A 213 -26.24 -33.36 -2.31
CA ARG A 213 -25.40 -34.53 -1.99
C ARG A 213 -23.96 -34.16 -1.65
N ASN A 214 -23.46 -33.04 -2.16
CA ASN A 214 -22.06 -32.62 -2.05
C ASN A 214 -21.79 -31.74 -0.82
N LEU A 215 -22.85 -31.23 -0.18
CA LEU A 215 -22.73 -30.46 1.06
C LEU A 215 -22.66 -31.40 2.26
N SER A 216 -21.85 -31.05 3.25
CA SER A 216 -21.88 -31.69 4.57
C SER A 216 -22.74 -30.89 5.53
N LEU A 217 -23.37 -31.55 6.50
CA LEU A 217 -24.05 -30.85 7.58
C LEU A 217 -23.05 -29.97 8.35
N SER A 218 -23.37 -28.69 8.51
CA SER A 218 -22.62 -27.80 9.39
C SER A 218 -22.84 -28.19 10.85
N LEU A 219 -21.86 -28.87 11.44
CA LEU A 219 -21.88 -29.23 12.85
C LEU A 219 -21.21 -28.14 13.69
N LYS A 220 -21.92 -27.61 14.68
CA LYS A 220 -21.30 -26.72 15.66
C LYS A 220 -20.58 -27.54 16.72
N SER A 221 -19.29 -27.28 16.93
CA SER A 221 -18.55 -27.86 18.06
C SER A 221 -19.18 -27.39 19.39
N ILE A 222 -19.62 -28.34 20.20
CA ILE A 222 -20.22 -28.09 21.51
C ILE A 222 -19.19 -28.45 22.59
N ASP A 223 -18.75 -27.42 23.32
CA ASP A 223 -17.85 -27.47 24.45
C ASP A 223 -18.50 -26.84 25.71
N ASP A 224 -18.17 -27.39 26.87
CA ASP A 224 -18.66 -27.00 28.20
C ASP A 224 -18.34 -25.52 28.55
N THR A 225 -17.34 -24.94 27.89
CA THR A 225 -16.89 -23.56 28.05
C THR A 225 -17.78 -22.54 27.33
N ASN A 226 -18.58 -22.97 26.35
CA ASN A 226 -19.61 -22.15 25.75
C ASN A 226 -20.83 -22.09 26.68
N LYS A 227 -20.72 -21.29 27.76
CA LYS A 227 -21.88 -20.67 28.41
C LYS A 227 -22.55 -19.74 27.40
N VAL A 228 -23.29 -20.33 26.46
CA VAL A 228 -24.20 -19.61 25.57
C VAL A 228 -25.28 -19.04 26.47
N ASN A 229 -25.24 -17.72 26.67
CA ASN A 229 -26.30 -17.01 27.39
C ASN A 229 -27.62 -17.31 26.70
N SER A 230 -28.49 -18.04 27.39
CA SER A 230 -29.81 -18.43 26.92
C SER A 230 -30.73 -17.21 26.87
N THR A 231 -30.80 -16.53 25.73
CA THR A 231 -31.94 -15.66 25.39
C THR A 231 -32.82 -16.41 24.40
N THR A 232 -34.03 -16.73 24.85
CA THR A 232 -35.03 -17.58 24.20
C THR A 232 -35.51 -17.02 22.86
N GLY A 233 -35.68 -17.92 21.90
CA GLY A 233 -36.01 -17.62 20.50
C GLY A 233 -37.37 -16.95 20.28
N LYS A 234 -37.32 -15.87 19.51
CA LYS A 234 -38.25 -15.53 18.41
C LYS A 234 -37.72 -14.37 17.55
N ASP A 235 -36.68 -13.66 18.01
CA ASP A 235 -35.97 -12.60 17.26
C ASP A 235 -34.53 -12.99 16.87
N PHE A 236 -34.24 -14.29 16.74
CA PHE A 236 -32.89 -14.85 16.81
C PHE A 236 -32.04 -14.71 15.52
N LEU A 237 -32.39 -13.84 14.57
CA LEU A 237 -31.65 -13.74 13.30
C LEU A 237 -31.15 -12.32 12.95
N PRO A 238 -31.84 -11.21 13.25
CA PRO A 238 -31.20 -9.90 13.16
C PRO A 238 -30.21 -9.67 14.32
N ASP A 239 -30.61 -9.74 15.60
CA ASP A 239 -29.76 -9.28 16.71
C ASP A 239 -28.48 -10.11 16.96
N THR A 240 -28.42 -11.36 16.47
CA THR A 240 -27.31 -12.30 16.67
C THR A 240 -26.36 -12.41 15.48
N LEU A 241 -26.85 -12.38 14.23
CA LEU A 241 -26.03 -12.46 13.01
C LEU A 241 -25.69 -11.09 12.42
N LEU A 242 -26.65 -10.15 12.40
CA LEU A 242 -26.34 -8.71 12.36
C LEU A 242 -25.99 -8.32 13.80
N ILE A 243 -24.88 -8.89 14.27
CA ILE A 243 -24.42 -8.88 15.65
C ILE A 243 -24.76 -7.53 16.27
N ALA A 244 -25.61 -7.55 17.32
CA ALA A 244 -25.83 -6.45 18.23
C ALA A 244 -24.52 -5.64 18.34
N PRO A 245 -24.46 -4.46 17.70
CA PRO A 245 -23.28 -3.63 17.57
C PRO A 245 -22.52 -3.50 18.87
N LYS A 246 -23.19 -3.53 20.02
CA LYS A 246 -22.61 -3.36 21.35
C LYS A 246 -21.23 -4.02 21.57
N ARG A 247 -20.93 -5.27 21.17
CA ARG A 247 -19.58 -5.81 21.50
C ARG A 247 -18.43 -5.41 20.56
N LYS A 248 -18.66 -5.17 19.27
CA LYS A 248 -17.66 -4.53 18.38
C LYS A 248 -17.88 -3.02 18.51
N LEU A 249 -19.01 -2.44 18.10
CA LEU A 249 -19.32 -1.01 18.30
C LEU A 249 -19.10 -0.45 19.72
N ASP A 250 -19.34 -1.12 20.87
CA ASP A 250 -18.99 -0.55 22.20
C ASP A 250 -17.47 -0.61 22.46
N ALA A 251 -16.75 -1.61 21.93
CA ALA A 251 -15.29 -1.63 21.96
C ALA A 251 -14.71 -0.49 21.09
N TRP A 252 -15.26 -0.32 19.89
CA TRP A 252 -14.97 0.81 18.98
C TRP A 252 -15.43 2.14 19.60
N ARG A 253 -16.52 2.17 20.38
CA ARG A 253 -17.00 3.38 21.07
C ARG A 253 -15.99 3.75 22.13
N ARG A 254 -15.55 2.82 22.98
CA ARG A 254 -14.54 3.11 24.01
C ARG A 254 -13.20 3.59 23.42
N PHE A 255 -12.81 3.10 22.25
CA PHE A 255 -11.56 3.48 21.61
C PHE A 255 -11.65 4.80 20.82
N PHE A 256 -12.74 4.98 20.06
CA PHE A 256 -12.91 6.09 19.13
C PHE A 256 -13.98 7.13 19.53
N GLU A 257 -14.87 6.91 20.51
CA GLU A 257 -15.75 7.99 21.04
C GLU A 257 -14.97 9.19 21.57
N PRO A 258 -13.78 9.04 22.20
CA PRO A 258 -12.99 10.20 22.56
C PRO A 258 -12.52 11.01 21.35
N ILE A 259 -12.50 10.40 20.16
CA ILE A 259 -11.93 10.99 18.94
C ILE A 259 -13.06 11.36 17.99
N GLN A 260 -13.26 12.66 17.81
CA GLN A 260 -14.30 13.17 16.93
C GLN A 260 -14.11 12.64 15.50
N PHE A 261 -15.19 12.11 14.89
CA PHE A 261 -15.16 11.70 13.49
C PHE A 261 -15.23 12.94 12.59
N VAL A 262 -14.16 13.19 11.82
CA VAL A 262 -14.04 14.37 10.96
C VAL A 262 -13.42 14.02 9.61
N GLY A 263 -13.71 14.82 8.58
CA GLY A 263 -12.98 14.81 7.31
C GLY A 263 -13.38 13.71 6.33
N ARG A 264 -14.58 13.16 6.50
CA ARG A 264 -15.16 12.12 5.62
C ARG A 264 -16.56 12.47 5.14
N GLU A 265 -16.87 13.76 5.04
CA GLU A 265 -18.20 14.26 4.72
C GLU A 265 -18.61 13.91 3.29
N VAL A 266 -17.64 13.83 2.36
CA VAL A 266 -17.88 13.45 0.96
C VAL A 266 -18.26 11.97 0.87
N GLU A 267 -17.52 11.10 1.54
CA GLU A 267 -17.77 9.67 1.54
C GLU A 267 -19.06 9.32 2.30
N LEU A 268 -19.35 10.00 3.41
CA LEU A 268 -20.63 9.90 4.10
C LEU A 268 -21.80 10.28 3.18
N ARG A 269 -21.69 11.38 2.41
CA ARG A 269 -22.74 11.79 1.47
C ARG A 269 -22.98 10.73 0.39
N ARG A 270 -21.93 10.11 -0.14
CA ARG A 270 -22.05 9.00 -1.11
C ARG A 270 -22.74 7.78 -0.50
N LEU A 271 -22.46 7.46 0.76
CA LEU A 271 -23.15 6.39 1.48
C LEU A 271 -24.61 6.75 1.80
N GLU A 272 -24.94 8.03 1.98
CA GLU A 272 -26.34 8.49 2.07
C GLU A 272 -27.08 8.34 0.73
N GLU A 273 -26.45 8.71 -0.38
CA GLU A 273 -26.98 8.49 -1.75
C GLU A 273 -27.23 7.00 -2.04
N PHE A 274 -26.38 6.12 -1.51
CA PHE A 274 -26.54 4.66 -1.61
C PHE A 274 -27.81 4.13 -0.92
N ILE A 275 -28.17 4.69 0.23
CA ILE A 275 -29.40 4.32 0.95
C ILE A 275 -30.65 4.74 0.19
N GLN A 276 -30.62 5.92 -0.46
CA GLN A 276 -31.78 6.52 -1.12
C GLN A 276 -32.16 5.85 -2.45
N ARG A 277 -31.43 4.82 -2.85
CA ARG A 277 -31.68 4.12 -4.11
C ARG A 277 -33.05 3.46 -4.15
N PRO A 278 -33.71 3.44 -5.33
CA PRO A 278 -35.04 2.87 -5.47
C PRO A 278 -35.04 1.33 -5.51
N GLU A 279 -33.91 0.69 -5.81
CA GLU A 279 -33.86 -0.77 -5.96
C GLU A 279 -34.08 -1.48 -4.60
N PRO A 280 -34.88 -2.57 -4.55
CA PRO A 280 -35.11 -3.31 -3.31
C PRO A 280 -33.85 -3.98 -2.79
N PHE A 281 -32.91 -4.34 -3.68
CA PHE A 281 -31.61 -4.89 -3.32
C PHE A 281 -30.51 -4.10 -4.03
N SER A 282 -29.48 -3.67 -3.31
CA SER A 282 -28.34 -2.96 -3.87
C SER A 282 -27.10 -3.18 -3.01
N TRP A 283 -25.93 -3.10 -3.62
CA TRP A 283 -24.65 -3.24 -2.93
C TRP A 283 -23.64 -2.19 -3.40
N GLN A 284 -22.63 -1.93 -2.57
CA GLN A 284 -21.55 -0.99 -2.86
C GLN A 284 -20.24 -1.42 -2.20
N VAL A 285 -19.11 -1.02 -2.78
CA VAL A 285 -17.77 -1.23 -2.21
C VAL A 285 -17.23 0.09 -1.67
N LEU A 286 -16.68 0.06 -0.46
CA LEU A 286 -15.87 1.11 0.14
C LEU A 286 -14.44 0.58 0.25
N TYR A 287 -13.53 1.08 -0.57
CA TYR A 287 -12.18 0.52 -0.66
C TYR A 287 -11.09 1.53 -0.38
N GLY A 288 -9.91 1.06 0.01
CA GLY A 288 -8.74 1.90 0.29
C GLY A 288 -7.71 1.17 1.14
N GLN A 289 -6.53 1.77 1.28
CA GLN A 289 -5.41 1.15 2.02
C GLN A 289 -5.78 0.75 3.46
N HIS A 290 -4.94 -0.10 4.07
CA HIS A 290 -5.07 -0.43 5.48
C HIS A 290 -5.00 0.85 6.35
N GLY A 291 -5.62 0.84 7.54
CA GLY A 291 -5.53 1.97 8.48
C GLY A 291 -6.25 3.28 8.08
N ILE A 292 -6.79 3.37 6.86
CA ILE A 292 -7.38 4.59 6.29
C ILE A 292 -8.72 5.01 6.92
N GLY A 293 -9.31 4.13 7.74
CA GLY A 293 -10.54 4.38 8.48
C GLY A 293 -11.83 3.83 7.84
N LYS A 294 -11.76 2.82 6.95
CA LYS A 294 -12.95 2.24 6.27
C LYS A 294 -14.02 1.77 7.25
N SER A 295 -13.68 0.88 8.18
CA SER A 295 -14.63 0.35 9.16
C SER A 295 -15.12 1.43 10.14
N ARG A 296 -14.30 2.45 10.42
CA ARG A 296 -14.71 3.62 11.22
C ARG A 296 -15.72 4.49 10.47
N LEU A 297 -15.52 4.74 9.18
CA LEU A 297 -16.49 5.44 8.32
C LEU A 297 -17.79 4.66 8.20
N ALA A 298 -17.73 3.36 7.90
CA ALA A 298 -18.91 2.51 7.82
C ALA A 298 -19.70 2.53 9.14
N LYS A 299 -19.00 2.42 10.27
CA LYS A 299 -19.61 2.54 11.60
C LYS A 299 -20.30 3.89 11.79
N GLU A 300 -19.62 4.99 11.50
CA GLU A 300 -20.20 6.33 11.66
C GLU A 300 -21.45 6.50 10.81
N TRP A 301 -21.39 6.03 9.55
CA TRP A 301 -22.53 6.00 8.66
C TRP A 301 -23.69 5.18 9.22
N LEU A 302 -23.46 3.97 9.76
CA LEU A 302 -24.52 3.17 10.38
C LEU A 302 -25.15 3.88 11.60
N ILE A 303 -24.35 4.56 12.43
CA ILE A 303 -24.86 5.35 13.57
C ILE A 303 -25.73 6.52 13.08
N GLN A 304 -25.28 7.24 12.05
CA GLN A 304 -26.05 8.34 11.46
C GLN A 304 -27.32 7.84 10.80
N LEU A 305 -27.28 6.69 10.11
CA LEU A 305 -28.44 6.08 9.48
C LEU A 305 -29.47 5.65 10.52
N GLN A 306 -29.06 4.95 11.57
CA GLN A 306 -29.96 4.47 12.61
C GLN A 306 -30.58 5.62 13.43
N SER A 307 -29.84 6.70 13.66
CA SER A 307 -30.36 7.89 14.35
C SER A 307 -31.32 8.71 13.49
N LYS A 308 -31.03 8.89 12.19
CA LYS A 308 -31.91 9.61 11.25
C LYS A 308 -33.13 8.78 10.84
N ASN A 309 -32.98 7.46 10.75
CA ASN A 309 -34.00 6.54 10.26
C ASN A 309 -34.08 5.27 11.14
N PRO A 310 -34.79 5.33 12.29
CA PRO A 310 -34.89 4.21 13.23
C PRO A 310 -35.51 2.93 12.65
N GLN A 311 -36.22 3.03 11.51
CA GLN A 311 -36.76 1.88 10.80
C GLN A 311 -35.71 1.06 10.02
N TRP A 312 -34.44 1.44 10.04
CA TRP A 312 -33.37 0.63 9.44
C TRP A 312 -32.76 -0.32 10.47
N THR A 313 -32.76 -1.61 10.13
CA THR A 313 -31.91 -2.60 10.77
C THR A 313 -30.50 -2.47 10.20
N VAL A 314 -29.49 -2.26 11.03
CA VAL A 314 -28.10 -2.05 10.57
C VAL A 314 -27.13 -2.94 11.33
N GLY A 315 -26.12 -3.49 10.65
CA GLY A 315 -25.12 -4.30 11.33
C GLY A 315 -23.93 -4.69 10.46
N PHE A 316 -22.87 -5.18 11.12
CA PHE A 316 -21.76 -5.86 10.45
C PHE A 316 -22.07 -7.35 10.35
N ALA A 317 -21.76 -7.94 9.20
CA ALA A 317 -21.82 -9.37 8.98
C ALA A 317 -20.68 -10.09 9.73
N PRO A 318 -20.80 -11.41 9.92
CA PRO A 318 -19.73 -12.25 10.43
C PRO A 318 -18.50 -12.30 9.52
N ASP A 319 -17.34 -12.60 10.11
CA ASP A 319 -16.05 -12.69 9.41
C ASP A 319 -15.81 -14.09 8.79
N GLU A 320 -16.74 -15.05 8.99
CA GLU A 320 -16.66 -16.43 8.47
C GLU A 320 -17.71 -16.69 7.38
N ILE A 321 -17.31 -17.34 6.28
CA ILE A 321 -18.19 -17.55 5.13
C ILE A 321 -19.45 -18.38 5.47
N ASN A 322 -19.31 -19.41 6.29
CA ASN A 322 -20.43 -20.28 6.67
C ASN A 322 -21.49 -19.51 7.48
N GLU A 323 -21.07 -18.54 8.28
CA GLU A 323 -21.97 -17.66 9.02
C GLU A 323 -22.57 -16.58 8.10
N LEU A 324 -21.79 -16.09 7.12
CA LEU A 324 -22.30 -15.19 6.08
C LEU A 324 -23.45 -15.85 5.29
N TYR A 325 -23.30 -17.12 4.89
CA TYR A 325 -24.36 -17.88 4.21
C TYR A 325 -25.63 -18.05 5.07
N GLN A 326 -25.53 -18.04 6.41
CA GLN A 326 -26.71 -18.10 7.27
C GLN A 326 -27.59 -16.85 7.12
N LEU A 327 -27.03 -15.71 6.71
CA LEU A 327 -27.81 -14.51 6.41
C LEU A 327 -28.83 -14.76 5.29
N LEU A 328 -28.60 -15.69 4.37
CA LEU A 328 -29.59 -16.00 3.31
C LEU A 328 -30.91 -16.55 3.86
N ASN A 329 -30.93 -17.04 5.10
CA ASN A 329 -32.16 -17.46 5.78
C ASN A 329 -32.89 -16.30 6.47
N TYR A 330 -32.27 -15.13 6.56
CA TYR A 330 -32.87 -13.93 7.10
C TYR A 330 -33.86 -13.33 6.10
N TYR A 331 -35.10 -13.10 6.53
CA TYR A 331 -36.12 -12.39 5.77
C TYR A 331 -36.41 -11.06 6.47
N PRO A 332 -35.85 -9.94 5.99
CA PRO A 332 -35.96 -8.66 6.68
C PRO A 332 -37.41 -8.19 6.80
N SER A 333 -37.84 -7.92 8.03
CA SER A 333 -39.13 -7.27 8.32
C SER A 333 -39.05 -5.73 8.21
N GLN A 334 -37.86 -5.18 8.02
CA GLN A 334 -37.56 -3.76 7.91
C GLN A 334 -36.43 -3.52 6.90
N ALA A 335 -36.27 -2.27 6.45
CA ALA A 335 -35.13 -1.90 5.62
C ALA A 335 -33.82 -2.26 6.33
N THR A 336 -32.87 -2.90 5.63
CA THR A 336 -31.69 -3.49 6.24
C THR A 336 -30.39 -3.06 5.55
N VAL A 337 -29.38 -2.67 6.34
CA VAL A 337 -27.99 -2.51 5.90
C VAL A 337 -27.09 -3.56 6.53
N ILE A 338 -26.28 -4.21 5.69
CA ILE A 338 -25.29 -5.20 6.09
C ILE A 338 -23.90 -4.73 5.65
N VAL A 339 -22.95 -4.61 6.57
CA VAL A 339 -21.56 -4.27 6.26
C VAL A 339 -20.70 -5.53 6.34
N ILE A 340 -20.01 -5.89 5.27
CA ILE A 340 -19.09 -7.03 5.23
C ILE A 340 -17.67 -6.47 5.22
N ASP A 341 -16.93 -6.66 6.31
CA ASP A 341 -15.57 -6.15 6.48
C ASP A 341 -14.54 -7.13 5.87
N ASN A 342 -13.44 -6.60 5.33
CA ASN A 342 -12.41 -7.34 4.59
C ASN A 342 -13.01 -8.33 3.56
N ALA A 343 -13.90 -7.82 2.72
CA ALA A 343 -14.69 -8.62 1.79
C ALA A 343 -13.82 -9.46 0.81
N GLU A 344 -12.63 -8.99 0.48
CA GLU A 344 -11.64 -9.72 -0.32
C GLU A 344 -11.21 -11.07 0.28
N ASN A 345 -11.32 -11.26 1.61
CA ASN A 345 -10.92 -12.51 2.26
C ASN A 345 -11.83 -13.68 1.89
N PHE A 346 -13.03 -13.40 1.39
CA PHE A 346 -13.99 -14.42 0.97
C PHE A 346 -13.79 -14.87 -0.48
N GLY A 347 -12.94 -14.20 -1.26
CA GLY A 347 -12.65 -14.56 -2.66
C GLY A 347 -13.91 -14.79 -3.49
N ASP A 348 -13.95 -15.91 -4.21
CA ASP A 348 -15.07 -16.31 -5.08
C ASP A 348 -16.37 -16.59 -4.30
N GLU A 349 -16.26 -17.02 -3.04
CA GLU A 349 -17.41 -17.34 -2.20
C GLU A 349 -18.24 -16.09 -1.86
N LEU A 350 -17.62 -14.91 -1.85
CA LEU A 350 -18.32 -13.63 -1.69
C LEU A 350 -19.37 -13.43 -2.79
N TRP A 351 -18.98 -13.70 -4.02
CA TRP A 351 -19.83 -13.52 -5.20
C TRP A 351 -20.93 -14.57 -5.24
N ALA A 352 -20.61 -15.82 -4.86
CA ALA A 352 -21.61 -16.88 -4.70
C ALA A 352 -22.65 -16.53 -3.64
N PHE A 353 -22.21 -15.97 -2.51
CA PHE A 353 -23.11 -15.40 -1.50
C PHE A 353 -23.96 -14.28 -2.08
N LEU A 354 -23.36 -13.29 -2.76
CA LEU A 354 -24.08 -12.14 -3.29
C LEU A 354 -25.14 -12.52 -4.33
N TYR A 355 -24.82 -13.46 -5.22
CA TYR A 355 -25.79 -14.01 -6.19
C TYR A 355 -26.95 -14.70 -5.49
N ARG A 356 -26.67 -15.55 -4.49
CA ARG A 356 -27.73 -16.21 -3.71
C ARG A 356 -28.54 -15.21 -2.88
N ALA A 357 -27.91 -14.17 -2.35
CA ALA A 357 -28.56 -13.09 -1.60
C ALA A 357 -29.54 -12.31 -2.49
N GLN A 358 -29.10 -11.95 -3.70
CA GLN A 358 -29.98 -11.30 -4.68
C GLN A 358 -31.18 -12.18 -5.01
N LEU A 359 -30.99 -13.49 -5.21
CA LEU A 359 -32.10 -14.41 -5.49
C LEU A 359 -33.03 -14.60 -4.28
N ALA A 360 -32.46 -14.77 -3.08
CA ALA A 360 -33.21 -15.00 -1.84
C ALA A 360 -34.05 -13.78 -1.44
N TRP A 361 -33.59 -12.58 -1.80
CA TRP A 361 -34.21 -11.33 -1.38
C TRP A 361 -34.80 -10.50 -2.52
N LYS A 362 -34.84 -11.04 -3.75
CA LYS A 362 -35.44 -10.36 -4.90
C LYS A 362 -36.90 -9.94 -4.63
N ASP A 363 -37.62 -10.80 -3.93
CA ASP A 363 -39.05 -10.62 -3.64
C ASP A 363 -39.29 -10.07 -2.22
N CYS A 364 -38.24 -9.63 -1.51
CA CYS A 364 -38.41 -8.97 -0.24
C CYS A 364 -39.12 -7.62 -0.42
N GLU A 365 -40.20 -7.41 0.35
CA GLU A 365 -40.91 -6.12 0.39
C GLU A 365 -40.05 -4.98 0.97
N ASN A 366 -39.02 -5.35 1.75
CA ASN A 366 -38.13 -4.41 2.41
C ASN A 366 -36.81 -4.22 1.66
N ILE A 367 -36.29 -2.99 1.74
CA ILE A 367 -35.04 -2.59 1.10
C ILE A 367 -33.83 -3.23 1.79
N ILE A 368 -32.89 -3.79 1.02
CA ILE A 368 -31.64 -4.36 1.51
C ILE A 368 -30.45 -3.67 0.85
N ARG A 369 -29.45 -3.33 1.65
CA ARG A 369 -28.20 -2.68 1.24
C ARG A 369 -27.02 -3.47 1.79
N ILE A 370 -26.08 -3.84 0.92
CA ILE A 370 -24.81 -4.47 1.33
C ILE A 370 -23.65 -3.52 1.07
N LEU A 371 -22.85 -3.21 2.09
CA LEU A 371 -21.60 -2.46 1.96
C LEU A 371 -20.41 -3.38 2.17
N PHE A 372 -19.58 -3.56 1.14
CA PHE A 372 -18.31 -4.26 1.23
C PHE A 372 -17.19 -3.30 1.63
N LEU A 373 -16.34 -3.69 2.58
CA LEU A 373 -15.11 -2.97 2.90
C LEU A 373 -13.92 -3.73 2.34
N ALA A 374 -13.09 -3.09 1.52
CA ALA A 374 -11.99 -3.77 0.84
C ALA A 374 -10.70 -2.92 0.72
N HIS A 375 -9.58 -3.54 0.38
CA HIS A 375 -8.31 -2.87 0.11
C HIS A 375 -8.22 -2.34 -1.32
N THR A 376 -8.89 -3.02 -2.24
CA THR A 376 -8.99 -2.72 -3.67
C THR A 376 -10.45 -2.62 -4.08
N ASP A 377 -10.71 -2.05 -5.25
CA ASP A 377 -12.06 -2.09 -5.80
C ASP A 377 -12.42 -3.54 -6.12
N LEU A 378 -13.59 -3.99 -5.65
CA LEU A 378 -14.03 -5.36 -5.89
C LEU A 378 -14.88 -5.38 -7.14
N GLU A 379 -14.30 -5.88 -8.23
CA GLU A 379 -15.04 -6.14 -9.46
C GLU A 379 -15.66 -7.54 -9.41
N PRO A 380 -16.97 -7.69 -9.72
CA PRO A 380 -17.55 -9.01 -9.91
C PRO A 380 -16.75 -9.71 -11.01
N LEU A 381 -16.17 -10.86 -10.67
CA LEU A 381 -15.41 -11.68 -11.62
C LEU A 381 -16.30 -11.98 -12.82
N SER A 382 -16.08 -11.27 -13.93
CA SER A 382 -17.05 -11.17 -15.02
C SER A 382 -17.14 -12.44 -15.88
N THR A 383 -16.51 -13.55 -15.48
CA THR A 383 -15.98 -14.52 -16.46
C THR A 383 -15.90 -15.97 -16.00
N ASN A 384 -15.43 -16.25 -14.79
CA ASN A 384 -15.33 -17.63 -14.29
C ASN A 384 -16.62 -18.15 -13.63
N PHE A 385 -17.59 -17.26 -13.36
CA PHE A 385 -18.86 -17.62 -12.72
C PHE A 385 -19.76 -18.53 -13.59
N GLU A 386 -19.59 -18.51 -14.92
CA GLU A 386 -20.27 -19.45 -15.84
C GLU A 386 -19.54 -20.80 -15.97
N ARG A 387 -18.25 -20.86 -15.59
CA ARG A 387 -17.45 -22.10 -15.57
C ARG A 387 -17.55 -22.86 -14.24
N ASP A 388 -17.99 -22.21 -13.18
CA ASP A 388 -18.19 -22.87 -11.90
C ASP A 388 -19.30 -23.92 -12.05
N GLN A 389 -18.86 -25.17 -12.10
CA GLN A 389 -19.69 -26.36 -12.27
C GLN A 389 -20.81 -26.37 -11.22
N SER A 390 -20.54 -25.81 -10.04
CA SER A 390 -21.46 -25.60 -8.91
C SER A 390 -22.71 -24.80 -9.28
N LEU A 391 -22.58 -23.74 -10.10
CA LEU A 391 -23.72 -22.90 -10.53
C LEU A 391 -24.46 -23.49 -11.73
N LYS A 392 -23.75 -24.21 -12.60
CA LYS A 392 -24.35 -24.96 -13.70
C LYS A 392 -25.17 -26.14 -13.16
N GLU A 393 -24.64 -26.87 -12.17
CA GLU A 393 -25.34 -27.90 -11.41
C GLU A 393 -26.51 -27.34 -10.60
N LEU A 394 -26.42 -26.13 -10.04
CA LEU A 394 -27.55 -25.43 -9.40
C LEU A 394 -28.66 -25.02 -10.39
N ARG A 395 -28.30 -24.61 -11.62
CA ARG A 395 -29.28 -24.30 -12.69
C ARG A 395 -29.93 -25.57 -13.22
N GLU A 396 -29.15 -26.62 -13.44
CA GLU A 396 -29.61 -27.89 -14.01
C GLU A 396 -30.39 -28.75 -13.00
N SER A 397 -30.01 -28.76 -11.71
CA SER A 397 -30.72 -29.50 -10.65
C SER A 397 -32.14 -28.98 -10.37
N ARG A 398 -32.40 -27.67 -10.51
CA ARG A 398 -33.75 -27.09 -10.33
C ARG A 398 -34.64 -27.15 -11.57
N LEU A 399 -34.07 -27.30 -12.76
CA LEU A 399 -34.84 -27.49 -14.00
C LEU A 399 -35.41 -28.91 -14.13
N GLY A 400 -34.93 -29.86 -13.33
CA GLY A 400 -35.37 -31.26 -13.34
C GLY A 400 -36.72 -31.56 -12.66
N GLU A 401 -37.18 -30.73 -11.73
CA GLU A 401 -38.34 -31.09 -10.86
C GLU A 401 -39.57 -30.18 -10.96
N VAL A 402 -39.56 -29.09 -11.72
CA VAL A 402 -40.76 -28.25 -11.92
C VAL A 402 -41.44 -28.62 -13.23
N LYS A 403 -42.15 -29.75 -13.24
CA LYS A 403 -43.24 -29.96 -14.21
C LYS A 403 -44.51 -29.33 -13.64
N GLU A 404 -45.03 -28.34 -14.37
CA GLU A 404 -46.33 -27.67 -14.16
C GLU A 404 -46.42 -26.68 -12.98
N VAL A 405 -45.94 -25.44 -13.16
CA VAL A 405 -46.74 -24.19 -13.08
C VAL A 405 -45.93 -23.10 -13.82
N GLY A 406 -46.56 -22.43 -14.77
CA GLY A 406 -45.87 -21.60 -15.78
C GLY A 406 -45.25 -20.29 -15.26
N THR A 407 -43.92 -20.21 -15.32
CA THR A 407 -43.16 -19.15 -16.03
C THR A 407 -41.67 -19.52 -16.03
N PRO A 408 -40.95 -19.53 -17.18
CA PRO A 408 -39.54 -19.94 -17.20
C PRO A 408 -38.64 -18.90 -16.53
N LEU A 409 -37.81 -19.35 -15.59
CA LEU A 409 -36.74 -18.58 -14.92
C LEU A 409 -35.51 -18.36 -15.84
N GLN A 410 -35.75 -18.17 -17.14
CA GLN A 410 -34.72 -17.97 -18.16
C GLN A 410 -34.61 -16.47 -18.49
N SER A 411 -33.83 -15.69 -17.73
CA SER A 411 -33.11 -14.50 -18.25
C SER A 411 -32.36 -13.62 -17.23
N VAL A 412 -32.15 -13.98 -15.96
CA VAL A 412 -31.30 -13.12 -15.09
C VAL A 412 -29.84 -13.33 -15.48
N LYS A 413 -29.32 -12.47 -16.36
CA LYS A 413 -27.92 -12.50 -16.79
C LYS A 413 -27.06 -12.02 -15.60
N ALA A 414 -25.92 -12.67 -15.35
CA ALA A 414 -24.95 -12.23 -14.35
C ALA A 414 -24.48 -10.77 -14.57
N THR A 415 -24.67 -10.23 -15.79
CA THR A 415 -24.48 -8.82 -16.13
C THR A 415 -25.45 -7.85 -15.45
N GLU A 416 -26.46 -8.32 -14.72
CA GLU A 416 -27.37 -7.47 -13.93
C GLU A 416 -26.86 -7.19 -12.51
N LEU A 417 -25.82 -7.92 -12.06
CA LEU A 417 -25.07 -7.61 -10.83
C LEU A 417 -24.04 -6.51 -11.10
N ILE A 418 -24.48 -5.35 -11.58
CA ILE A 418 -23.57 -4.23 -11.82
C ILE A 418 -23.28 -3.55 -10.47
N PRO A 419 -22.03 -3.58 -9.96
CA PRO A 419 -21.64 -2.72 -8.85
C PRO A 419 -21.96 -1.28 -9.20
N PHE A 420 -22.46 -0.54 -8.22
CA PHE A 420 -22.30 0.89 -8.32
C PHE A 420 -20.86 1.25 -7.97
N SER A 421 -20.28 2.16 -8.75
CA SER A 421 -18.91 2.66 -8.62
C SER A 421 -18.41 2.61 -7.17
N GLY A 422 -17.33 1.88 -6.93
CA GLY A 422 -16.75 1.79 -5.60
C GLY A 422 -16.37 3.17 -5.07
N ILE A 423 -16.46 3.35 -3.76
CA ILE A 423 -16.08 4.58 -3.06
C ILE A 423 -14.61 4.42 -2.66
N PRO A 424 -13.66 5.06 -3.34
CA PRO A 424 -12.27 5.08 -2.89
C PRO A 424 -12.14 5.96 -1.65
N LEU A 425 -11.40 5.46 -0.67
CA LEU A 425 -10.92 6.20 0.49
C LEU A 425 -9.46 6.55 0.29
N TYR A 426 -9.17 7.84 0.39
CA TYR A 426 -7.81 8.38 0.37
C TYR A 426 -7.37 8.76 1.79
N PRO A 427 -6.05 8.80 2.08
CA PRO A 427 -5.57 9.38 3.33
C PRO A 427 -6.14 10.78 3.51
N LEU A 428 -6.34 11.23 4.75
CA LEU A 428 -6.79 12.60 4.96
C LEU A 428 -5.72 13.52 4.40
N GLN A 429 -6.02 14.30 3.37
CA GLN A 429 -5.05 15.23 2.77
C GLN A 429 -5.23 16.65 3.29
N ASP A 430 -6.39 16.97 3.88
CA ASP A 430 -6.66 18.28 4.44
C ASP A 430 -5.97 18.44 5.80
N GLN A 431 -4.98 19.33 5.86
CA GLN A 431 -4.24 19.68 7.07
C GLN A 431 -5.16 20.16 8.20
N LYS A 432 -6.30 20.78 7.89
CA LYS A 432 -7.26 21.20 8.91
C LYS A 432 -7.97 20.01 9.55
N GLN A 433 -8.33 19.00 8.76
CA GLN A 433 -8.97 17.78 9.26
C GLN A 433 -8.00 16.93 10.07
N GLN A 434 -6.74 16.82 9.63
CA GLN A 434 -5.68 16.13 10.35
C GLN A 434 -5.38 16.80 11.71
N LYS A 435 -5.26 18.14 11.73
CA LYS A 435 -5.06 18.92 12.97
C LYS A 435 -6.23 18.74 13.93
N HIS A 436 -7.46 18.76 13.41
CA HIS A 436 -8.66 18.56 14.23
C HIS A 436 -8.71 17.18 14.91
N ILE A 437 -8.23 16.10 14.26
CA ILE A 437 -8.14 14.76 14.88
C ILE A 437 -7.15 14.75 16.04
N LEU A 438 -6.02 15.43 15.90
CA LEU A 438 -5.00 15.53 16.94
C LEU A 438 -5.51 16.35 18.12
N ASP A 439 -6.09 17.51 17.85
CA ASP A 439 -6.62 18.43 18.88
C ASP A 439 -7.78 17.80 19.69
N SER A 440 -8.56 16.90 19.06
CA SER A 440 -9.69 16.21 19.70
C SER A 440 -9.31 14.91 20.42
N SER A 441 -8.07 14.44 20.31
CA SER A 441 -7.61 13.19 20.96
C SER A 441 -7.40 13.29 22.48
N GLY A 442 -7.65 14.46 23.07
CA GLY A 442 -7.83 14.67 24.50
C GLY A 442 -6.56 14.98 25.29
N ASP A 443 -5.39 14.95 24.65
CA ASP A 443 -4.13 15.33 25.27
C ASP A 443 -3.66 16.67 24.68
N HIS A 444 -3.87 17.77 25.42
CA HIS A 444 -3.49 19.13 25.01
C HIS A 444 -1.96 19.37 24.96
N SER A 445 -1.15 18.31 24.99
CA SER A 445 0.31 18.37 25.14
C SER A 445 1.09 18.31 23.82
N ILE A 446 0.47 17.96 22.70
CA ILE A 446 1.18 17.86 21.41
C ILE A 446 1.29 19.24 20.77
N SER A 447 2.53 19.72 20.60
CA SER A 447 2.78 20.98 19.91
C SER A 447 2.37 20.93 18.44
N GLU A 448 2.07 22.07 17.82
CA GLU A 448 1.69 22.12 16.40
C GLU A 448 2.76 21.51 15.48
N ASP A 449 4.04 21.60 15.86
CA ASP A 449 5.15 21.03 15.09
C ASP A 449 5.27 19.52 15.27
N GLU A 450 5.03 18.99 16.49
CA GLU A 450 4.93 17.55 16.71
C GLU A 450 3.73 16.96 15.99
N ALA A 451 2.60 17.67 15.98
CA ALA A 451 1.41 17.29 15.22
C ALA A 451 1.71 17.22 13.71
N LYS A 452 2.38 18.24 13.15
CA LYS A 452 2.81 18.25 11.74
C LYS A 452 3.78 17.10 11.44
N LYS A 453 4.71 16.82 12.35
CA LYS A 453 5.65 15.69 12.22
C LYS A 453 4.92 14.35 12.24
N LEU A 454 3.99 14.15 13.18
CA LEU A 454 3.15 12.97 13.26
C LEU A 454 2.35 12.75 11.97
N ILE A 455 1.78 13.83 11.43
CA ILE A 455 1.03 13.83 10.18
C ILE A 455 1.89 13.38 9.01
N ALA A 456 3.10 13.93 8.89
CA ALA A 456 4.05 13.54 7.87
C ALA A 456 4.46 12.06 8.03
N ASP A 457 4.80 11.65 9.26
CA ASP A 457 5.24 10.30 9.60
C ASP A 457 4.16 9.24 9.35
N THR A 458 2.90 9.61 9.52
CA THR A 458 1.74 8.71 9.34
C THR A 458 1.08 8.85 7.98
N ARG A 459 1.63 9.68 7.07
CA ARG A 459 1.06 9.97 5.73
C ARG A 459 -0.43 10.37 5.78
N GLY A 460 -0.89 10.96 6.89
CA GLY A 460 -2.30 11.34 7.09
C GLY A 460 -3.26 10.17 7.37
N LEU A 461 -2.77 9.02 7.84
CA LEU A 461 -3.60 7.85 8.16
C LEU A 461 -4.33 8.02 9.51
N PRO A 462 -5.68 8.04 9.53
CA PRO A 462 -6.45 8.43 10.73
C PRO A 462 -6.24 7.52 11.95
N ALA A 463 -6.11 6.21 11.75
CA ALA A 463 -5.90 5.27 12.86
C ALA A 463 -4.53 5.50 13.55
N PHE A 464 -3.52 5.86 12.77
CA PHE A 464 -2.18 6.15 13.28
C PHE A 464 -2.13 7.52 13.95
N LEU A 465 -2.77 8.54 13.37
CA LEU A 465 -2.92 9.85 14.00
C LEU A 465 -3.63 9.76 15.35
N ALA A 466 -4.67 8.93 15.45
CA ALA A 466 -5.39 8.65 16.69
C ALA A 466 -4.51 7.97 17.75
N LEU A 467 -3.74 6.95 17.38
CA LEU A 467 -2.85 6.22 18.29
C LEU A 467 -1.65 7.06 18.74
N ALA A 468 -1.05 7.78 17.81
CA ALA A 468 0.11 8.61 18.07
C ALA A 468 -0.27 9.89 18.84
N GLY A 469 -1.47 10.45 18.59
CA GLY A 469 -2.02 11.56 19.37
C GLY A 469 -2.29 11.19 20.84
N ARG A 470 -2.69 9.94 21.08
CA ARG A 470 -3.00 9.44 22.43
C ARG A 470 -1.79 8.92 23.20
N TYR A 471 -0.69 8.58 22.53
CA TYR A 471 0.53 8.01 23.14
C TYR A 471 1.84 8.58 22.56
N PRO A 472 2.02 9.91 22.52
CA PRO A 472 3.09 10.56 21.74
C PRO A 472 4.50 10.15 22.17
N GLN A 473 4.75 9.95 23.47
CA GLN A 473 6.09 9.61 23.98
C GLN A 473 6.45 8.11 23.92
N THR A 474 5.49 7.20 23.79
CA THR A 474 5.73 5.74 23.97
C THR A 474 5.49 4.90 22.72
N TRP A 475 4.92 5.47 21.66
CA TRP A 475 4.55 4.72 20.46
C TRP A 475 5.75 4.04 19.78
N ASN A 476 6.81 4.80 19.51
CA ASN A 476 8.01 4.26 18.85
C ASN A 476 8.73 3.24 19.74
N GLU A 477 8.83 3.49 21.05
CA GLU A 477 9.46 2.55 21.98
C GLU A 477 8.69 1.22 22.07
N LYS A 478 7.36 1.27 22.11
CA LYS A 478 6.52 0.07 22.13
C LYS A 478 6.59 -0.72 20.81
N LEU A 479 6.69 -0.05 19.66
CA LEU A 479 6.94 -0.71 18.38
C LEU A 479 8.30 -1.42 18.36
N LYS A 480 9.35 -0.77 18.88
CA LYS A 480 10.70 -1.35 19.04
C LYS A 480 10.65 -2.62 19.91
N ASP A 481 10.05 -2.52 21.09
CA ASP A 481 9.95 -3.64 22.03
C ASP A 481 9.18 -4.82 21.41
N TYR A 482 8.11 -4.52 20.66
CA TYR A 482 7.31 -5.56 20.02
C TYR A 482 8.04 -6.23 18.85
N ALA A 483 8.68 -5.46 17.97
CA ALA A 483 9.51 -6.01 16.90
C ALA A 483 10.62 -6.91 17.47
N LYS A 484 11.25 -6.52 18.57
CA LYS A 484 12.25 -7.34 19.27
C LYS A 484 11.68 -8.68 19.71
N VAL A 485 10.46 -8.70 20.26
CA VAL A 485 9.78 -9.95 20.63
C VAL A 485 9.54 -10.86 19.41
N ILE A 486 9.11 -10.28 18.27
CA ILE A 486 8.88 -11.05 17.03
C ILE A 486 10.20 -11.66 16.53
N VAL A 487 11.28 -10.88 16.52
CA VAL A 487 12.61 -11.35 16.11
C VAL A 487 13.08 -12.51 17.01
N GLU A 488 12.95 -12.38 18.33
CA GLU A 488 13.29 -13.45 19.27
C GLU A 488 12.44 -14.71 19.11
N GLN A 489 11.18 -14.58 18.71
CA GLN A 489 10.34 -15.73 18.37
C GLN A 489 10.79 -16.39 17.06
N ALA A 490 11.16 -15.60 16.05
CA ALA A 490 11.71 -16.12 14.80
C ALA A 490 12.97 -16.95 15.05
N LYS A 491 13.89 -16.43 15.88
CA LYS A 491 15.09 -17.13 16.32
C LYS A 491 14.79 -18.49 16.95
N ARG A 492 13.77 -18.56 17.81
CA ARG A 492 13.38 -19.82 18.48
C ARG A 492 12.79 -20.85 17.53
N LEU A 493 12.00 -20.40 16.55
CA LEU A 493 11.25 -21.29 15.67
C LEU A 493 12.07 -21.80 14.49
N PHE A 494 12.94 -20.95 13.95
CA PHE A 494 13.67 -21.23 12.72
C PHE A 494 15.19 -21.31 12.93
N GLY A 495 15.67 -21.14 14.16
CA GLY A 495 17.10 -21.05 14.51
C GLY A 495 17.59 -19.60 14.57
N GLU A 496 18.67 -19.32 15.31
CA GLU A 496 19.13 -17.94 15.58
C GLU A 496 19.33 -17.12 14.30
N GLU A 497 20.22 -17.54 13.41
CA GLU A 497 20.53 -16.77 12.19
C GLU A 497 19.45 -16.96 11.13
N ASN A 498 18.98 -18.19 10.93
CA ASN A 498 17.98 -18.54 9.92
C ASN A 498 16.63 -17.85 10.17
N GLY A 499 16.17 -17.74 11.42
CA GLY A 499 14.91 -17.09 11.76
C GLY A 499 14.93 -15.59 11.54
N VAL A 500 16.06 -14.94 11.85
CA VAL A 500 16.28 -13.52 11.56
C VAL A 500 16.30 -13.28 10.05
N CYS A 501 17.02 -14.13 9.30
CA CYS A 501 17.10 -14.05 7.85
C CYS A 501 15.73 -14.22 7.18
N VAL A 502 14.96 -15.25 7.57
CA VAL A 502 13.61 -15.52 7.03
C VAL A 502 12.67 -14.34 7.30
N LEU A 503 12.69 -13.80 8.53
CA LEU A 503 11.82 -12.68 8.90
C LEU A 503 12.20 -11.40 8.14
N ALA A 504 13.49 -11.06 8.06
CA ALA A 504 13.97 -9.92 7.29
C ALA A 504 13.67 -10.06 5.78
N LEU A 505 13.94 -11.22 5.18
CA LEU A 505 13.58 -11.53 3.79
C LEU A 505 12.09 -11.30 3.53
N SER A 506 11.23 -11.87 4.39
CA SER A 506 9.78 -11.74 4.25
C SER A 506 9.31 -10.29 4.34
N THR A 507 10.00 -9.44 5.10
CA THR A 507 9.65 -8.04 5.34
C THR A 507 10.16 -7.09 4.24
N PHE A 508 11.28 -7.43 3.58
CA PHE A 508 11.80 -6.67 2.45
C PHE A 508 11.09 -6.99 1.13
N ILE A 509 10.69 -8.25 0.93
CA ILE A 509 10.11 -8.73 -0.34
C ILE A 509 8.61 -8.40 -0.42
N ALA A 510 7.89 -8.40 0.71
CA ALA A 510 6.44 -8.16 0.77
C ALA A 510 6.01 -7.65 2.17
N PRO A 511 4.75 -7.22 2.36
CA PRO A 511 4.12 -7.25 3.68
C PRO A 511 4.32 -8.63 4.31
N ILE A 512 4.62 -8.71 5.62
CA ILE A 512 4.92 -9.98 6.31
C ILE A 512 3.92 -11.06 5.87
N ASP A 513 4.42 -12.08 5.17
CA ASP A 513 3.61 -13.17 4.63
C ASP A 513 2.71 -13.77 5.72
N SER A 514 1.44 -14.00 5.43
CA SER A 514 0.44 -14.40 6.44
C SER A 514 0.78 -15.74 7.11
N LEU A 515 1.41 -16.66 6.37
CA LEU A 515 1.90 -17.95 6.86
C LEU A 515 3.14 -17.77 7.73
N VAL A 516 4.06 -16.88 7.36
CA VAL A 516 5.19 -16.49 8.21
C VAL A 516 4.67 -15.85 9.49
N LEU A 517 3.79 -14.85 9.39
CA LEU A 517 3.14 -14.18 10.53
C LEU A 517 2.42 -15.19 11.44
N GLU A 518 1.68 -16.15 10.89
CA GLU A 518 1.03 -17.22 11.64
C GLU A 518 2.03 -18.21 12.26
N ARG A 519 3.28 -18.27 11.83
CA ARG A 519 4.31 -19.10 12.48
C ARG A 519 5.08 -18.33 13.53
N VAL A 520 5.50 -17.10 13.25
CA VAL A 520 6.29 -16.26 14.19
C VAL A 520 5.41 -15.63 15.27
N ALA A 521 4.16 -15.35 14.94
CA ALA A 521 3.14 -14.81 15.83
C ALA A 521 1.82 -15.61 15.70
N PRO A 522 1.81 -16.93 16.00
CA PRO A 522 0.71 -17.86 15.74
C PRO A 522 -0.58 -17.49 16.45
N LYS A 523 -1.43 -16.67 15.82
CA LYS A 523 -2.66 -16.12 16.42
C LYS A 523 -2.41 -15.55 17.84
N THR A 524 -1.18 -15.12 18.14
CA THR A 524 -0.75 -14.69 19.48
C THR A 524 -0.70 -13.19 19.57
N TRP A 525 -1.86 -12.58 19.50
CA TRP A 525 -2.17 -11.59 20.52
C TRP A 525 -3.17 -12.26 21.44
N SER A 526 -2.73 -13.14 22.36
CA SER A 526 -3.58 -13.37 23.53
C SER A 526 -3.71 -11.97 24.13
N GLY A 527 -4.89 -11.36 24.08
CA GLY A 527 -4.99 -9.96 24.46
C GLY A 527 -4.55 -9.70 25.91
N LYS A 528 -4.28 -10.73 26.71
CA LYS A 528 -3.57 -10.66 28.00
C LYS A 528 -2.16 -10.05 27.85
N LYS A 529 -1.46 -10.34 26.75
CA LYS A 529 -0.13 -9.83 26.43
C LYS A 529 -0.19 -8.41 25.85
N MET A 530 -1.24 -8.07 25.12
CA MET A 530 -1.54 -6.68 24.73
C MET A 530 -1.97 -5.82 25.92
N GLU A 531 -2.74 -6.39 26.83
CA GLU A 531 -3.17 -5.74 28.06
C GLU A 531 -1.98 -5.40 28.95
N GLN A 532 -0.96 -6.26 28.98
CA GLN A 532 0.32 -5.95 29.62
C GLN A 532 1.12 -4.84 28.91
N LEU A 533 1.15 -4.80 27.57
CA LEU A 533 1.92 -3.80 26.80
C LEU A 533 1.25 -2.41 26.74
N PHE A 534 -0.08 -2.37 26.70
CA PHE A 534 -0.86 -1.14 26.49
C PHE A 534 -1.75 -0.75 27.67
N GLY A 535 -1.90 -1.59 28.69
CA GLY A 535 -2.78 -1.34 29.83
C GLY A 535 -4.27 -1.37 29.49
N ILE A 536 -4.63 -1.97 28.34
CA ILE A 536 -5.99 -1.94 27.78
C ILE A 536 -6.54 -3.38 27.69
N ASN A 537 -7.83 -3.58 28.00
CA ASN A 537 -8.45 -4.90 28.09
C ASN A 537 -8.28 -5.77 26.82
N GLN A 538 -7.88 -7.03 27.03
CA GLN A 538 -7.67 -8.09 26.03
C GLN A 538 -8.75 -8.22 24.93
N SER A 539 -10.02 -8.01 25.27
CA SER A 539 -11.14 -8.18 24.34
C SER A 539 -11.32 -7.01 23.37
N ILE A 540 -10.79 -5.83 23.72
CA ILE A 540 -10.86 -4.60 22.94
C ILE A 540 -9.73 -4.62 21.90
N LEU A 541 -8.50 -4.92 22.31
CA LEU A 541 -7.35 -4.87 21.41
C LEU A 541 -7.39 -5.94 20.30
N LYS A 542 -8.00 -7.10 20.56
CA LYS A 542 -8.25 -8.14 19.56
C LYS A 542 -9.28 -7.75 18.49
N LYS A 543 -10.07 -6.70 18.72
CA LYS A 543 -11.16 -6.24 17.83
C LYS A 543 -10.89 -4.88 17.18
N GLU A 544 -10.00 -4.06 17.76
CA GLU A 544 -9.87 -2.62 17.46
C GLU A 544 -8.55 -2.18 16.85
N VAL A 545 -7.46 -2.93 17.06
CA VAL A 545 -6.16 -2.55 16.50
C VAL A 545 -6.09 -3.24 15.15
N PRO A 546 -6.15 -2.50 14.02
CA PRO A 546 -5.89 -3.09 12.71
C PRO A 546 -4.58 -3.87 12.81
N VAL A 547 -4.47 -4.98 12.08
CA VAL A 547 -3.16 -5.61 11.81
C VAL A 547 -2.19 -4.45 11.56
N PHE A 548 -1.24 -4.26 12.48
CA PHE A 548 -0.32 -3.11 12.45
C PHE A 548 0.19 -3.00 11.03
N GLU A 549 0.20 -1.78 10.45
CA GLU A 549 0.64 -1.64 9.07
C GLU A 549 2.00 -2.32 8.92
N PRO A 550 2.08 -3.33 8.05
CA PRO A 550 3.27 -4.16 7.92
C PRO A 550 4.48 -3.32 7.54
N ASP A 551 4.29 -2.10 7.03
CA ASP A 551 5.37 -1.18 6.74
C ASP A 551 6.04 -0.59 7.98
N LEU A 552 5.28 -0.17 8.99
CA LEU A 552 5.84 0.49 10.17
C LEU A 552 6.47 -0.52 11.13
N LEU A 553 5.72 -1.57 11.45
CA LEU A 553 6.23 -2.69 12.22
C LEU A 553 7.32 -3.44 11.45
N GLY A 554 7.17 -3.58 10.12
CA GLY A 554 8.16 -4.23 9.28
C GLY A 554 9.47 -3.48 9.22
N GLN A 555 9.47 -2.14 9.11
CA GLN A 555 10.70 -1.36 9.21
C GLN A 555 11.40 -1.58 10.55
N GLU A 556 10.65 -1.62 11.66
CA GLU A 556 11.24 -1.89 12.97
C GLU A 556 11.74 -3.33 13.10
N ILE A 557 11.02 -4.30 12.54
CA ILE A 557 11.48 -5.70 12.44
C ILE A 557 12.76 -5.79 11.63
N ILE A 558 12.89 -5.05 10.52
CA ILE A 558 14.12 -4.98 9.73
C ILE A 558 15.27 -4.48 10.62
N PHE A 559 15.08 -3.38 11.36
CA PHE A 559 16.11 -2.87 12.27
C PHE A 559 16.48 -3.88 13.36
N GLN A 560 15.48 -4.45 14.05
CA GLN A 560 15.74 -5.41 15.11
C GLN A 560 16.42 -6.68 14.56
N SER A 561 15.95 -7.21 13.43
CA SER A 561 16.54 -8.36 12.75
C SER A 561 18.01 -8.09 12.41
N LEU A 562 18.29 -7.03 11.64
CA LEU A 562 19.65 -6.71 11.23
C LEU A 562 20.56 -6.37 12.40
N SER A 563 20.04 -5.74 13.47
CA SER A 563 20.82 -5.43 14.68
C SER A 563 21.27 -6.65 15.47
N THR A 564 20.59 -7.80 15.29
CA THR A 564 20.97 -9.06 15.95
C THR A 564 22.01 -9.87 15.19
N LEU A 565 22.31 -9.48 13.94
CA LEU A 565 23.33 -10.09 13.11
C LEU A 565 24.65 -9.37 13.27
N SER A 566 25.75 -10.05 12.96
CA SER A 566 27.02 -9.38 12.71
C SER A 566 26.90 -8.48 11.47
N ASP A 567 27.66 -7.38 11.40
CA ASP A 567 27.65 -6.48 10.23
C ASP A 567 27.85 -7.25 8.91
N SER A 568 28.75 -8.25 8.90
CA SER A 568 28.98 -9.12 7.74
C SER A 568 27.79 -10.01 7.38
N SER A 569 27.09 -10.57 8.37
CA SER A 569 25.90 -11.39 8.15
C SER A 569 24.72 -10.53 7.66
N ALA A 570 24.53 -9.35 8.26
CA ALA A 570 23.53 -8.38 7.84
C ALA A 570 23.77 -7.90 6.41
N GLU A 571 25.02 -7.59 6.05
CA GLU A 571 25.41 -7.21 4.69
C GLU A 571 25.17 -8.35 3.69
N SER A 572 25.57 -9.58 4.02
CA SER A 572 25.35 -10.77 3.18
C SER A 572 23.86 -11.01 2.91
N LEU A 573 23.02 -10.91 3.95
CA LEU A 573 21.57 -11.04 3.84
C LEU A 573 20.98 -9.94 2.94
N CYS A 574 21.35 -8.69 3.17
CA CYS A 574 20.90 -7.57 2.35
C CYS A 574 21.32 -7.75 0.88
N ARG A 575 22.55 -8.20 0.60
CA ARG A 575 23.02 -8.50 -0.76
C ARG A 575 22.17 -9.56 -1.43
N THR A 576 21.83 -10.63 -0.70
CA THR A 576 20.96 -11.71 -1.20
C THR A 576 19.58 -11.15 -1.57
N ILE A 577 18.97 -10.36 -0.68
CA ILE A 577 17.66 -9.73 -0.94
C ILE A 577 17.73 -8.81 -2.17
N ALA A 578 18.76 -7.97 -2.24
CA ALA A 578 18.93 -7.00 -3.32
C ALA A 578 19.22 -7.67 -4.67
N GLN A 579 19.88 -8.83 -4.70
CA GLN A 579 20.09 -9.63 -5.90
C GLN A 579 18.77 -10.24 -6.42
N GLU A 580 17.94 -10.76 -5.52
CA GLU A 580 16.65 -11.37 -5.89
C GLU A 580 15.59 -10.33 -6.29
N ARG A 581 15.54 -9.18 -5.61
CA ARG A 581 14.51 -8.14 -5.79
C ARG A 581 15.11 -6.72 -5.68
N PRO A 582 15.89 -6.27 -6.67
CA PRO A 582 16.64 -5.01 -6.61
C PRO A 582 15.75 -3.78 -6.43
N ASP A 583 14.63 -3.71 -7.15
CA ASP A 583 13.72 -2.55 -7.11
C ASP A 583 13.03 -2.40 -5.73
N ALA A 584 12.48 -3.50 -5.22
CA ALA A 584 11.80 -3.52 -3.92
C ALA A 584 12.78 -3.18 -2.79
N PHE A 585 13.99 -3.75 -2.83
CA PHE A 585 15.03 -3.46 -1.85
C PHE A 585 15.44 -1.98 -1.88
N LEU A 586 15.67 -1.41 -3.08
CA LEU A 586 16.07 -0.01 -3.23
C LEU A 586 14.96 0.94 -2.78
N GLN A 587 13.72 0.68 -3.17
CA GLN A 587 12.57 1.46 -2.72
C GLN A 587 12.43 1.42 -1.20
N LYS A 588 12.50 0.22 -0.59
CA LYS A 588 12.37 0.08 0.87
C LYS A 588 13.52 0.75 1.61
N THR A 589 14.73 0.68 1.07
CA THR A 589 15.91 1.35 1.61
C THR A 589 15.73 2.87 1.63
N ILE A 590 15.21 3.45 0.54
CA ILE A 590 14.89 4.89 0.48
C ILE A 590 13.85 5.25 1.55
N GLU A 591 12.77 4.47 1.69
CA GLU A 591 11.74 4.72 2.71
C GLU A 591 12.31 4.65 4.14
N ILE A 592 13.17 3.66 4.41
CA ILE A 592 13.82 3.49 5.71
C ILE A 592 14.74 4.67 6.01
N TRP A 593 15.56 5.09 5.04
CA TRP A 593 16.46 6.24 5.18
C TRP A 593 15.70 7.55 5.40
N GLN A 594 14.68 7.85 4.61
CA GLN A 594 13.89 9.08 4.76
C GLN A 594 13.26 9.21 6.14
N ARG A 595 12.91 8.07 6.76
CA ARG A 595 12.14 8.05 8.00
C ARG A 595 13.01 7.95 9.26
N HIS A 596 14.04 7.11 9.24
CA HIS A 596 14.79 6.74 10.44
C HIS A 596 16.15 7.39 10.53
N VAL A 597 16.48 8.26 9.58
CA VAL A 597 17.74 8.99 9.64
C VAL A 597 17.73 9.97 10.81
N ASP A 598 18.63 9.72 11.76
CA ASP A 598 18.86 10.55 12.93
C ASP A 598 20.30 11.05 12.89
N PRO A 599 20.53 12.36 12.61
CA PRO A 599 21.86 12.95 12.61
C PRO A 599 22.61 12.76 13.93
N GLN A 600 21.91 12.71 15.07
CA GLN A 600 22.54 12.42 16.36
C GLN A 600 22.98 10.97 16.44
N GLY A 601 22.19 10.02 15.92
CA GLY A 601 22.57 8.61 15.83
C GLY A 601 23.79 8.38 14.93
N ILE A 602 23.89 9.10 13.81
CA ILE A 602 25.09 9.10 12.95
C ILE A 602 26.27 9.68 13.74
N ALA A 603 26.10 10.81 14.43
CA ALA A 603 27.13 11.38 15.29
C ALA A 603 27.59 10.39 16.37
N ASP A 604 26.66 9.72 17.07
CA ASP A 604 26.91 8.73 18.13
C ASP A 604 27.69 7.51 17.61
N LYS A 605 27.40 7.06 16.38
CA LYS A 605 28.13 5.95 15.72
C LYS A 605 29.62 6.21 15.64
N PHE A 606 30.01 7.44 15.31
CA PHE A 606 31.40 7.86 15.30
C PHE A 606 31.85 8.43 16.65
N GLY A 607 30.87 8.65 17.55
CA GLY A 607 30.83 9.49 18.74
C GLY A 607 31.27 8.83 20.04
N SER A 608 30.92 9.47 21.16
CA SER A 608 31.22 8.99 22.52
C SER A 608 30.42 7.74 22.93
N ASN A 609 29.38 7.38 22.18
CA ASN A 609 28.50 6.26 22.49
C ASN A 609 28.17 5.39 21.26
N PRO A 610 29.18 4.70 20.67
CA PRO A 610 28.97 3.88 19.48
C PRO A 610 28.06 2.66 19.75
N GLY A 611 27.80 2.33 21.02
CA GLY A 611 26.86 1.28 21.42
C GLY A 611 25.41 1.76 21.59
N SER A 612 25.11 3.04 21.34
CA SER A 612 23.74 3.55 21.46
C SER A 612 22.82 2.88 20.43
N SER A 613 21.52 2.76 20.75
CA SER A 613 20.53 2.25 19.79
C SER A 613 20.48 3.10 18.51
N ALA A 614 20.75 4.41 18.63
CA ALA A 614 20.83 5.33 17.51
C ALA A 614 22.08 5.07 16.64
N ALA A 615 23.23 4.77 17.27
CA ALA A 615 24.45 4.37 16.57
C ALA A 615 24.29 3.03 15.82
N GLN A 616 23.66 2.03 16.45
CA GLN A 616 23.36 0.75 15.81
C GLN A 616 22.44 0.91 14.58
N ARG A 617 21.42 1.76 14.68
CA ARG A 617 20.54 2.09 13.54
C ARG A 617 21.31 2.77 12.41
N ALA A 618 22.20 3.70 12.73
CA ALA A 618 23.07 4.34 11.74
C ALA A 618 23.97 3.31 11.04
N SER A 619 24.50 2.32 11.76
CA SER A 619 25.24 1.20 11.15
C SER A 619 24.40 0.38 10.17
N ILE A 620 23.16 0.03 10.53
CA ILE A 620 22.25 -0.70 9.65
C ILE A 620 21.89 0.13 8.42
N LEU A 621 21.62 1.43 8.58
CA LEU A 621 21.34 2.34 7.47
C LEU A 621 22.51 2.35 6.46
N ASP A 622 23.75 2.39 6.92
CA ASP A 622 24.92 2.31 6.03
C ASP A 622 25.05 0.94 5.34
N ILE A 623 24.75 -0.17 6.02
CA ILE A 623 24.73 -1.49 5.38
C ILE A 623 23.71 -1.49 4.22
N LEU A 624 22.48 -1.01 4.47
CA LEU A 624 21.45 -0.91 3.44
C LEU A 624 21.89 -0.02 2.27
N PHE A 625 22.51 1.13 2.55
CA PHE A 625 23.04 2.03 1.53
C PHE A 625 24.15 1.39 0.69
N ASN A 626 25.13 0.75 1.34
CA ASN A 626 26.27 0.13 0.67
C ASN A 626 25.84 -1.04 -0.21
N VAL A 627 24.85 -1.82 0.21
CA VAL A 627 24.28 -2.87 -0.64
C VAL A 627 23.48 -2.27 -1.80
N ALA A 628 22.65 -1.26 -1.55
CA ALA A 628 21.86 -0.60 -2.58
C ALA A 628 22.74 0.03 -3.68
N THR A 629 23.85 0.67 -3.30
CA THR A 629 24.84 1.23 -4.24
C THR A 629 25.52 0.15 -5.08
N GLN A 630 25.92 -0.98 -4.49
CA GLN A 630 26.53 -2.08 -5.23
C GLN A 630 25.58 -2.70 -6.25
N VAL A 631 24.28 -2.83 -5.93
CA VAL A 631 23.27 -3.40 -6.83
C VAL A 631 22.90 -2.43 -7.96
N ALA A 632 22.84 -1.12 -7.69
CA ALA A 632 22.48 -0.11 -8.67
C ALA A 632 23.49 0.06 -9.82
N VAL A 633 24.77 -0.29 -9.59
CA VAL A 633 25.82 -0.30 -10.64
C VAL A 633 25.45 -1.21 -11.82
N ASN A 634 24.50 -2.14 -11.64
CA ASN A 634 24.04 -3.07 -12.67
C ASN A 634 22.84 -2.58 -13.51
N GLY A 635 22.46 -1.29 -13.46
CA GLY A 635 21.53 -0.72 -14.46
C GLY A 635 20.42 0.22 -13.97
N ILE A 636 20.43 0.67 -12.71
CA ILE A 636 19.36 1.51 -12.14
C ILE A 636 19.96 2.81 -11.57
N ALA A 637 20.23 3.80 -12.44
CA ALA A 637 20.99 5.00 -12.06
C ALA A 637 20.20 6.06 -11.26
N LEU A 638 18.89 6.21 -11.51
CA LEU A 638 18.11 7.37 -11.05
C LEU A 638 17.73 7.37 -9.54
N PRO A 639 17.21 6.27 -8.94
CA PRO A 639 16.84 6.26 -7.53
C PRO A 639 18.06 6.33 -6.58
N LEU A 640 19.25 5.97 -7.08
CA LEU A 640 20.50 6.03 -6.31
C LEU A 640 20.94 7.46 -6.01
N GLY A 641 20.68 8.40 -6.92
CA GLY A 641 20.96 9.82 -6.69
C GLY A 641 20.17 10.38 -5.50
N HIS A 642 18.88 10.04 -5.42
CA HIS A 642 18.03 10.46 -4.30
C HIS A 642 18.47 9.85 -2.96
N LEU A 643 18.80 8.55 -2.95
CA LEU A 643 19.31 7.90 -1.74
C LEU A 643 20.66 8.51 -1.29
N SER A 644 21.55 8.82 -2.24
CA SER A 644 22.85 9.47 -1.98
C SER A 644 22.69 10.88 -1.45
N GLN A 645 21.71 11.63 -1.95
CA GLN A 645 21.35 12.94 -1.44
C GLN A 645 20.85 12.86 0.02
N ILE A 646 19.89 11.98 0.31
CA ILE A 646 19.34 11.81 1.68
C ILE A 646 20.46 11.46 2.67
N ARG A 647 21.36 10.53 2.30
CA ARG A 647 22.51 10.16 3.12
C ARG A 647 23.48 11.34 3.30
N GLY A 648 23.83 12.03 2.22
CA GLY A 648 24.73 13.17 2.24
C GLY A 648 24.24 14.30 3.15
N GLU A 649 22.95 14.65 3.07
CA GLU A 649 22.32 15.66 3.93
C GLU A 649 22.35 15.24 5.40
N ALA A 650 22.02 14.00 5.72
CA ALA A 650 22.02 13.51 7.09
C ALA A 650 23.42 13.49 7.73
N TYR A 651 24.42 13.05 6.98
CA TYR A 651 25.81 13.10 7.41
C TYR A 651 26.34 14.53 7.51
N ALA A 652 25.85 15.46 6.69
CA ALA A 652 26.09 16.89 6.85
C ALA A 652 25.59 17.38 8.20
N ILE A 653 24.32 17.10 8.53
CA ILE A 653 23.73 17.53 9.79
C ILE A 653 24.45 16.88 10.98
N ALA A 654 24.88 15.62 10.87
CA ALA A 654 25.65 14.93 11.90
C ALA A 654 27.03 15.59 12.13
N LEU A 655 27.70 15.97 11.04
CA LEU A 655 28.96 16.74 11.08
C LEU A 655 28.78 18.14 11.63
N LEU A 656 27.57 18.71 11.56
CA LEU A 656 27.25 19.99 12.17
C LEU A 656 27.03 19.91 13.70
N ASN A 657 27.02 18.70 14.29
CA ASN A 657 26.79 18.52 15.72
C ASN A 657 27.98 19.04 16.57
N PRO A 658 27.79 20.08 17.40
CA PRO A 658 28.85 20.67 18.21
C PRO A 658 29.38 19.72 19.30
N SER A 659 28.64 18.66 19.62
CA SER A 659 28.97 17.70 20.69
C SER A 659 29.99 16.64 20.26
N LEU A 660 30.33 16.57 18.97
CA LEU A 660 31.21 15.53 18.43
C LEU A 660 32.69 15.79 18.83
N PRO A 661 33.37 14.85 19.49
CA PRO A 661 34.80 14.96 19.78
C PRO A 661 35.67 15.13 18.53
N LYS A 662 36.70 15.98 18.63
CA LYS A 662 37.65 16.32 17.54
C LYS A 662 38.32 15.10 16.89
N SER A 663 38.61 14.05 17.66
CA SER A 663 39.18 12.79 17.16
C SER A 663 38.20 11.96 16.30
N GLN A 664 36.90 12.23 16.43
CA GLN A 664 35.81 11.51 15.78
C GLN A 664 35.31 12.24 14.54
N TYR A 665 35.52 13.56 14.48
CA TYR A 665 35.33 14.38 13.28
C TYR A 665 36.07 13.81 12.07
N SER A 666 37.35 13.43 12.22
CA SER A 666 38.10 12.79 11.13
C SER A 666 37.36 11.55 10.65
N LYS A 667 37.11 10.55 11.52
CA LYS A 667 36.44 9.30 11.13
C LYS A 667 35.11 9.49 10.42
N LEU A 668 34.30 10.46 10.85
CA LEU A 668 33.03 10.78 10.21
C LEU A 668 33.25 11.39 8.82
N VAL A 669 34.20 12.32 8.68
CA VAL A 669 34.63 12.90 7.39
C VAL A 669 35.20 11.83 6.46
N ASP A 670 36.10 10.96 6.94
CA ASP A 670 36.63 9.80 6.21
C ASP A 670 35.47 8.95 5.64
N SER A 671 34.44 8.68 6.45
CA SER A 671 33.30 7.87 6.06
C SER A 671 32.40 8.54 5.03
N VAL A 672 32.16 9.86 5.16
CA VAL A 672 31.39 10.63 4.17
C VAL A 672 32.11 10.64 2.83
N LEU A 673 33.40 10.94 2.84
CA LEU A 673 34.15 11.17 1.61
C LEU A 673 34.54 9.88 0.89
N ALA A 674 34.78 8.79 1.62
CA ALA A 674 35.12 7.50 1.02
C ALA A 674 33.92 6.77 0.40
N GLN A 675 32.69 7.06 0.86
CA GLN A 675 31.51 6.24 0.55
C GLN A 675 30.35 7.00 -0.09
N THR A 676 30.44 8.33 -0.24
CA THR A 676 29.37 9.13 -0.85
C THR A 676 29.71 9.41 -2.32
N PRO A 677 28.81 9.09 -3.27
CA PRO A 677 28.97 9.50 -4.67
C PRO A 677 29.13 11.03 -4.79
N ILE A 678 29.79 11.48 -5.87
CA ILE A 678 30.13 12.90 -6.09
C ILE A 678 28.91 13.82 -5.95
N ASP A 679 27.75 13.38 -6.43
CA ASP A 679 26.49 14.15 -6.34
C ASP A 679 26.05 14.38 -4.87
N GLY A 680 26.25 13.39 -4.00
CA GLY A 680 25.95 13.53 -2.56
C GLY A 680 26.96 14.42 -1.84
N VAL A 681 28.24 14.43 -2.27
CA VAL A 681 29.25 15.38 -1.77
C VAL A 681 28.91 16.81 -2.19
N ALA A 682 28.40 17.01 -3.41
CA ALA A 682 27.93 18.31 -3.88
C ALA A 682 26.73 18.81 -3.05
N SER A 683 25.74 17.96 -2.78
CA SER A 683 24.62 18.29 -1.88
C SER A 683 25.08 18.61 -0.46
N TYR A 684 26.05 17.85 0.08
CA TYR A 684 26.68 18.11 1.38
C TYR A 684 27.35 19.49 1.44
N LEU A 685 28.17 19.82 0.43
CA LEU A 685 28.83 21.12 0.32
C LEU A 685 27.82 22.25 0.14
N GLN A 686 26.74 22.00 -0.61
CA GLN A 686 25.65 22.96 -0.80
C GLN A 686 24.89 23.22 0.52
N ALA A 687 24.62 22.19 1.32
CA ALA A 687 23.98 22.32 2.63
C ALA A 687 24.84 23.17 3.58
N LEU A 688 26.14 22.83 3.71
CA LEU A 688 27.12 23.62 4.47
C LEU A 688 27.21 25.08 4.02
N HIS A 689 27.04 25.31 2.72
CA HIS A 689 27.14 26.63 2.11
C HIS A 689 25.82 27.44 2.19
N SER A 690 24.67 26.78 2.35
CA SER A 690 23.35 27.42 2.45
C SER A 690 23.01 27.95 3.84
N GLU A 691 23.71 27.50 4.88
CA GLU A 691 23.61 28.07 6.23
C GLU A 691 24.39 29.40 6.33
N ALA A 692 23.70 30.53 6.36
CA ALA A 692 24.28 31.86 6.60
C ALA A 692 24.00 32.35 8.03
N PRO A 693 24.91 33.12 8.69
CA PRO A 693 26.35 33.19 8.50
C PRO A 693 27.06 32.05 9.26
N CYS A 694 28.21 31.61 8.76
CA CYS A 694 29.09 30.65 9.45
C CYS A 694 29.32 31.10 10.91
N SER A 695 28.75 30.38 11.87
CA SER A 695 29.10 30.55 13.29
C SER A 695 30.57 30.18 13.53
N ASP A 696 31.16 30.57 14.67
CA ASP A 696 32.51 30.10 15.06
C ASP A 696 32.62 28.56 15.07
N SER A 697 31.49 27.85 15.23
CA SER A 697 31.44 26.39 15.08
C SER A 697 31.63 25.94 13.62
N SER A 698 31.12 26.70 12.65
CA SER A 698 31.23 26.39 11.20
C SER A 698 32.66 26.60 10.69
N HIS A 699 33.37 27.56 11.28
CA HIS A 699 34.78 27.83 11.05
C HIS A 699 35.68 26.64 11.45
N LEU A 700 35.54 26.15 12.69
CA LEU A 700 36.26 24.96 13.18
C LEU A 700 36.01 23.71 12.33
N LYS A 701 34.80 23.61 11.75
CA LYS A 701 34.35 22.49 10.90
C LYS A 701 34.96 22.56 9.49
N TRP A 702 35.08 23.74 8.88
CA TRP A 702 35.81 23.94 7.63
C TRP A 702 37.31 23.70 7.78
N VAL A 703 37.91 24.20 8.86
CA VAL A 703 39.33 23.93 9.19
C VAL A 703 39.56 22.43 9.36
N ALA A 704 38.66 21.70 10.02
CA ALA A 704 38.78 20.25 10.16
C ALA A 704 38.68 19.52 8.81
N LEU A 705 37.76 19.93 7.92
CA LEU A 705 37.60 19.36 6.59
C LEU A 705 38.86 19.57 5.74
N LEU A 706 39.42 20.80 5.76
CA LEU A 706 40.65 21.16 5.06
C LEU A 706 41.88 20.46 5.65
N HIS A 707 41.98 20.38 6.98
CA HIS A 707 43.09 19.71 7.67
C HIS A 707 43.14 18.21 7.34
N TYR A 708 41.97 17.56 7.23
CA TYR A 708 41.88 16.16 6.82
C TYR A 708 42.31 15.95 5.37
N TYR A 709 41.76 16.76 4.46
CA TYR A 709 42.00 16.66 3.03
C TYR A 709 43.44 16.97 2.61
N CYS A 710 44.18 17.69 3.45
CA CYS A 710 45.55 18.08 3.15
C CYS A 710 46.63 17.20 3.78
N GLY A 711 46.26 16.13 4.49
CA GLY A 711 47.20 15.10 4.96
C GLY A 711 48.20 15.56 6.02
N SER A 712 47.94 16.67 6.74
CA SER A 712 48.82 17.13 7.81
C SER A 712 48.97 16.05 8.91
N PRO A 713 50.17 15.84 9.48
CA PRO A 713 50.41 14.81 10.49
C PRO A 713 49.42 14.93 11.65
N LYS A 714 48.82 13.78 12.02
CA LYS A 714 47.56 13.60 12.76
C LYS A 714 47.43 14.26 14.15
N ASN A 715 48.40 15.02 14.67
CA ASN A 715 48.48 15.29 16.10
C ASN A 715 48.34 16.74 16.57
N GLU A 716 48.34 17.76 15.71
CA GLU A 716 48.20 19.14 16.18
C GLU A 716 47.34 19.98 15.22
N ILE A 717 46.02 19.96 15.42
CA ILE A 717 45.21 21.09 14.97
C ILE A 717 45.56 22.24 15.93
N PRO A 718 46.18 23.33 15.47
CA PRO A 718 46.74 24.36 16.34
C PRO A 718 45.67 24.85 17.33
N SER A 719 45.96 24.77 18.63
CA SER A 719 45.06 25.23 19.70
C SER A 719 44.87 26.75 19.71
N GLU A 720 45.68 27.49 18.97
CA GLU A 720 45.73 28.95 18.94
C GLU A 720 45.51 29.52 17.52
N ILE A 721 44.51 29.03 16.78
CA ILE A 721 43.94 29.88 15.73
C ILE A 721 43.04 30.90 16.43
N ASP A 722 43.67 31.92 17.03
CA ASP A 722 43.01 33.05 17.67
C ASP A 722 42.38 33.91 16.55
N THR A 723 41.18 33.52 16.12
CA THR A 723 40.42 34.13 15.02
C THR A 723 40.20 35.63 15.23
N VAL A 724 40.15 36.06 16.50
CA VAL A 724 40.04 37.46 16.89
C VAL A 724 41.35 38.22 16.66
N LYS A 725 42.54 37.60 16.80
CA LYS A 725 43.82 38.21 16.43
C LYS A 725 44.05 38.20 14.92
N LEU A 726 43.61 37.17 14.20
CA LEU A 726 43.65 37.11 12.74
C LEU A 726 42.72 38.16 12.10
N ALA A 727 41.56 38.41 12.72
CA ALA A 727 40.63 39.45 12.30
C ALA A 727 41.07 40.86 12.71
N ASN A 728 41.79 41.06 13.82
CA ASN A 728 42.19 42.41 14.28
C ASN A 728 43.58 42.86 13.80
N ASN A 729 44.49 41.94 13.49
CA ASN A 729 45.72 42.29 12.78
C ASN A 729 45.38 42.49 11.31
N ALA A 730 45.00 43.72 10.96
CA ALA A 730 44.73 44.16 9.60
C ALA A 730 45.76 43.57 8.62
N LEU A 731 45.29 43.24 7.41
CA LEU A 731 46.03 42.76 6.25
C LEU A 731 47.24 43.65 5.92
N ASN A 732 48.26 43.56 6.75
CA ASN A 732 49.54 44.18 6.54
C ASN A 732 50.30 43.36 5.49
N ASP A 733 51.37 43.92 4.94
CA ASP A 733 52.19 43.24 3.94
C ASP A 733 52.67 41.86 4.42
N SER A 734 52.78 41.64 5.74
CA SER A 734 53.13 40.35 6.35
C SER A 734 52.03 39.30 6.20
N PHE A 735 50.75 39.63 6.42
CA PHE A 735 49.64 38.69 6.18
C PHE A 735 49.57 38.28 4.70
N VAL A 736 49.67 39.26 3.79
CA VAL A 736 49.67 39.01 2.35
C VAL A 736 50.86 38.15 1.95
N THR A 737 52.05 38.48 2.45
CA THR A 737 53.27 37.70 2.17
C THR A 737 53.11 36.26 2.66
N ALA A 738 52.60 36.05 3.88
CA ALA A 738 52.36 34.72 4.43
C ALA A 738 51.31 33.92 3.63
N VAL A 739 50.24 34.57 3.17
CA VAL A 739 49.23 33.94 2.30
C VAL A 739 49.83 33.59 0.94
N LEU A 740 50.61 34.48 0.32
CA LEU A 740 51.25 34.23 -0.96
C LEU A 740 52.33 33.16 -0.87
N GLU A 741 53.11 33.13 0.22
CA GLU A 741 54.07 32.07 0.52
C GLU A 741 53.35 30.73 0.75
N GLY A 742 52.25 30.73 1.50
CA GLY A 742 51.41 29.55 1.70
C GLY A 742 50.81 29.02 0.39
N LEU A 743 50.23 29.89 -0.45
CA LEU A 743 49.72 29.53 -1.79
C LEU A 743 50.83 29.01 -2.73
N ARG A 744 52.07 29.45 -2.53
CA ARG A 744 53.26 28.98 -3.27
C ARG A 744 53.95 27.77 -2.63
N SER A 745 53.56 27.38 -1.42
CA SER A 745 54.17 26.28 -0.70
C SER A 745 54.10 25.00 -1.50
N SER A 746 55.11 24.13 -1.39
CA SER A 746 55.04 22.76 -1.92
C SER A 746 54.14 21.86 -1.07
N ASP A 747 53.84 22.27 0.16
CA ASP A 747 52.96 21.53 1.07
C ASP A 747 51.47 21.77 0.78
N LEU A 748 50.71 20.68 0.78
CA LEU A 748 49.28 20.65 0.45
C LEU A 748 48.42 21.40 1.48
N PHE A 749 48.79 21.30 2.76
CA PHE A 749 48.09 21.91 3.87
C PHE A 749 48.33 23.41 3.90
N GLU A 750 49.57 23.85 3.74
CA GLU A 750 49.91 25.28 3.67
C GLU A 750 49.15 25.99 2.54
N ARG A 751 48.99 25.37 1.36
CA ARG A 751 48.22 25.94 0.24
C ARG A 751 46.73 26.06 0.57
N SER A 752 46.12 24.99 1.05
CA SER A 752 44.68 24.98 1.38
C SER A 752 44.35 25.85 2.59
N PHE A 753 45.26 25.92 3.56
CA PHE A 753 45.16 26.82 4.70
C PHE A 753 45.31 28.28 4.28
N ALA A 754 46.20 28.60 3.34
CA ALA A 754 46.30 29.94 2.77
C ALA A 754 45.00 30.35 2.06
N ALA A 755 44.41 29.47 1.24
CA ALA A 755 43.10 29.70 0.61
C ALA A 755 41.99 29.97 1.64
N TYR A 756 41.99 29.19 2.73
CA TYR A 756 41.05 29.41 3.83
C TYR A 756 41.25 30.74 4.57
N ARG A 757 42.50 31.10 4.87
CA ARG A 757 42.83 32.40 5.50
C ARG A 757 42.35 33.56 4.65
N ILE A 758 42.37 33.43 3.31
CA ILE A 758 41.81 34.42 2.40
C ILE A 758 40.28 34.49 2.55
N ALA A 759 39.59 33.35 2.50
CA ALA A 759 38.14 33.28 2.67
C ALA A 759 37.67 33.94 3.98
N GLU A 760 38.38 33.67 5.07
CA GLU A 760 38.10 34.22 6.40
C GLU A 760 38.44 35.70 6.53
N ALA A 761 39.53 36.16 5.91
CA ALA A 761 39.83 37.58 5.87
C ALA A 761 38.76 38.36 5.08
N MET A 762 38.27 37.82 3.96
CA MET A 762 37.15 38.41 3.23
C MET A 762 35.86 38.42 4.06
N ARG A 763 35.67 37.40 4.92
CA ARG A 763 34.55 37.34 5.87
C ARG A 763 34.65 38.38 6.99
N ALA A 764 35.80 38.49 7.63
CA ALA A 764 35.98 39.41 8.76
C ALA A 764 35.87 40.88 8.33
N TYR A 765 36.19 41.18 7.08
CA TYR A 765 36.30 42.54 6.55
C TYR A 765 35.26 42.89 5.47
N HIS A 766 34.07 42.30 5.58
CA HIS A 766 32.95 42.45 4.66
C HIS A 766 32.65 43.89 4.19
N GLN A 767 33.00 44.94 4.93
CA GLN A 767 32.72 46.36 4.58
C GLN A 767 33.75 47.03 3.64
N LYS A 768 34.87 46.39 3.30
CA LYS A 768 35.94 46.98 2.45
C LYS A 768 36.14 46.18 1.17
N SER A 769 36.69 46.84 0.14
CA SER A 769 37.01 46.17 -1.12
C SER A 769 38.11 45.11 -0.96
N PRO A 770 38.03 43.91 -1.55
CA PRO A 770 39.11 42.94 -1.67
C PRO A 770 40.41 43.54 -2.22
N THR A 771 40.35 44.52 -3.12
CA THR A 771 41.54 45.22 -3.64
C THR A 771 42.12 46.24 -2.65
N GLU A 772 41.30 46.75 -1.73
CA GLU A 772 41.75 47.59 -0.59
C GLU A 772 42.25 46.73 0.57
N LEU A 773 41.74 45.50 0.70
CA LEU A 773 42.04 44.58 1.78
C LEU A 773 43.29 43.75 1.50
N ILE A 774 43.47 43.26 0.27
CA ILE A 774 44.57 42.37 -0.09
C ILE A 774 45.55 43.13 -1.00
N PRO A 775 46.64 43.71 -0.43
CA PRO A 775 47.81 44.06 -1.23
C PRO A 775 48.19 42.88 -2.15
N ASN A 776 48.46 43.12 -3.43
CA ASN A 776 48.73 42.06 -4.41
C ASN A 776 47.58 41.02 -4.58
N PHE A 777 46.34 41.50 -4.61
CA PHE A 777 45.14 40.72 -4.93
C PHE A 777 45.31 39.81 -6.17
N VAL A 778 45.97 40.31 -7.22
CA VAL A 778 46.27 39.55 -8.44
C VAL A 778 47.12 38.32 -8.15
N GLY A 779 48.14 38.44 -7.28
CA GLY A 779 48.97 37.30 -6.86
C GLY A 779 48.19 36.25 -6.07
N VAL A 780 47.23 36.68 -5.25
CA VAL A 780 46.34 35.78 -4.50
C VAL A 780 45.41 35.02 -5.44
N LEU A 781 44.75 35.73 -6.36
CA LEU A 781 43.91 35.09 -7.38
C LEU A 781 44.72 34.11 -8.22
N TYR A 782 45.96 34.45 -8.59
CA TYR A 782 46.83 33.54 -9.34
C TYR A 782 47.17 32.27 -8.54
N GLY A 783 47.46 32.40 -7.24
CA GLY A 783 47.71 31.24 -6.39
C GLY A 783 46.48 30.34 -6.19
N LEU A 784 45.30 30.92 -5.97
CA LEU A 784 44.04 30.17 -5.89
C LEU A 784 43.70 29.49 -7.22
N SER A 785 43.91 30.20 -8.33
CA SER A 785 43.73 29.68 -9.68
C SER A 785 44.67 28.50 -9.97
N TYR A 786 45.93 28.60 -9.53
CA TYR A 786 46.89 27.50 -9.63
C TYR A 786 46.50 26.30 -8.76
N MET A 787 45.90 26.52 -7.59
CA MET A 787 45.35 25.44 -6.76
C MET A 787 44.16 24.73 -7.42
N LEU A 788 43.29 25.44 -8.14
CA LEU A 788 42.20 24.84 -8.91
C LEU A 788 42.71 23.87 -9.99
N GLN A 789 43.95 24.05 -10.45
CA GLN A 789 44.59 23.19 -11.45
C GLN A 789 45.31 21.96 -10.84
N LYS A 790 45.36 21.83 -9.50
CA LYS A 790 46.03 20.70 -8.84
C LYS A 790 45.18 19.45 -8.82
N THR A 791 45.84 18.29 -8.70
CA THR A 791 45.18 16.98 -8.73
C THR A 791 44.41 16.65 -7.45
N SER A 792 44.66 17.35 -6.35
CA SER A 792 43.96 17.09 -5.09
C SER A 792 42.57 17.74 -5.09
N ALA A 793 41.52 16.97 -4.83
CA ALA A 793 40.16 17.50 -4.63
C ALA A 793 40.11 18.55 -3.50
N ALA A 794 40.96 18.38 -2.47
CA ALA A 794 41.13 19.29 -1.35
C ALA A 794 41.42 20.74 -1.78
N GLU A 795 42.48 20.91 -2.57
CA GLU A 795 42.98 22.21 -3.00
C GLU A 795 41.97 22.91 -3.88
N ARG A 796 41.28 22.13 -4.70
CA ARG A 796 40.29 22.62 -5.64
C ARG A 796 39.04 23.11 -4.92
N ILE A 797 38.56 22.37 -3.91
CA ILE A 797 37.44 22.80 -3.07
C ILE A 797 37.83 24.03 -2.23
N ALA A 798 39.02 24.01 -1.61
CA ALA A 798 39.53 25.13 -0.81
C ALA A 798 39.65 26.42 -1.64
N ALA A 799 40.23 26.31 -2.83
CA ALA A 799 40.39 27.43 -3.73
C ALA A 799 39.04 27.94 -4.27
N ALA A 800 38.13 27.05 -4.65
CA ALA A 800 36.79 27.42 -5.09
C ALA A 800 36.00 28.16 -4.00
N PHE A 801 36.07 27.68 -2.76
CA PHE A 801 35.43 28.33 -1.61
C PHE A 801 36.03 29.72 -1.36
N ALA A 802 37.36 29.84 -1.38
CA ALA A 802 38.04 31.13 -1.23
C ALA A 802 37.62 32.11 -2.33
N ILE A 803 37.57 31.67 -3.59
CA ILE A 803 37.13 32.49 -4.73
C ILE A 803 35.67 32.90 -4.58
N SER A 804 34.78 31.99 -4.16
CA SER A 804 33.37 32.28 -3.85
C SER A 804 33.23 33.37 -2.76
N MET A 805 34.03 33.28 -1.70
CA MET A 805 34.02 34.26 -0.60
C MET A 805 34.57 35.64 -1.03
N ILE A 806 35.60 35.68 -1.87
CA ILE A 806 36.10 36.94 -2.46
C ILE A 806 35.03 37.61 -3.32
N ALA A 807 34.14 36.83 -3.95
CA ALA A 807 33.11 37.33 -4.87
C ALA A 807 31.82 37.85 -4.21
N ARG A 808 31.71 37.83 -2.87
CA ARG A 808 30.51 38.21 -2.12
C ARG A 808 30.62 39.62 -1.51
N GLU A 809 29.52 40.36 -1.52
CA GLU A 809 29.29 41.66 -0.87
C GLU A 809 28.98 41.50 0.66
N PRO A 810 29.08 42.59 1.46
CA PRO A 810 28.90 42.59 2.90
C PRO A 810 27.58 42.04 3.45
N ASP A 811 26.50 42.06 2.66
CA ASP A 811 25.19 41.56 3.05
C ASP A 811 24.96 40.09 2.65
N GLY A 812 26.03 39.41 2.20
CA GLY A 812 25.98 38.03 1.71
C GLY A 812 25.45 37.91 0.28
N LYS A 813 25.15 39.03 -0.40
CA LYS A 813 24.80 39.02 -1.82
C LYS A 813 26.05 38.97 -2.71
N PRO A 814 25.90 38.63 -3.99
CA PRO A 814 26.99 38.68 -4.96
C PRO A 814 27.52 40.10 -5.17
N GLY A 815 28.82 40.34 -4.99
CA GLY A 815 29.42 41.66 -5.01
C GLY A 815 30.13 42.05 -6.30
N TRP A 816 29.79 43.19 -6.90
CA TRP A 816 30.18 43.51 -8.29
C TRP A 816 31.49 44.29 -8.48
N TRP A 817 31.91 45.06 -7.48
CA TRP A 817 32.92 46.12 -7.66
C TRP A 817 34.39 45.63 -7.61
N HIS A 818 34.64 44.32 -7.57
CA HIS A 818 35.94 43.79 -7.12
C HIS A 818 36.68 42.87 -8.10
N PHE A 819 36.01 42.41 -9.16
CA PHE A 819 36.66 41.69 -10.25
C PHE A 819 36.51 42.52 -11.53
N GLN A 820 37.62 42.89 -12.16
CA GLN A 820 37.57 43.43 -13.52
C GLN A 820 37.30 42.29 -14.51
N ASP A 821 36.70 42.57 -15.67
CA ASP A 821 36.45 41.58 -16.73
C ASP A 821 37.71 40.75 -17.06
N VAL A 822 38.89 41.38 -16.97
CA VAL A 822 40.20 40.77 -17.18
C VAL A 822 40.52 39.66 -16.15
N ASP A 823 40.06 39.77 -14.91
CA ASP A 823 40.30 38.79 -13.85
C ASP A 823 39.37 37.58 -13.98
N THR A 824 38.12 37.80 -14.42
CA THR A 824 37.18 36.73 -14.76
C THR A 824 37.65 35.94 -15.97
N ASP A 825 38.11 36.63 -17.02
CA ASP A 825 38.67 35.99 -18.22
C ASP A 825 39.93 35.17 -17.91
N ARG A 826 40.75 35.62 -16.97
CA ARG A 826 41.94 34.87 -16.49
C ARG A 826 41.56 33.62 -15.69
N LEU A 827 40.60 33.72 -14.77
CA LEU A 827 40.06 32.56 -14.04
C LEU A 827 39.46 31.51 -14.99
N LEU A 828 38.72 31.96 -16.00
CA LEU A 828 38.20 31.10 -17.07
C LEU A 828 39.32 30.49 -17.93
N ALA A 829 40.34 31.26 -18.31
CA ALA A 829 41.47 30.72 -19.08
C ALA A 829 42.23 29.64 -18.29
N ILE A 830 42.49 29.88 -17.01
CA ILE A 830 43.19 28.96 -16.11
C ILE A 830 42.40 27.66 -15.91
N THR A 831 41.07 27.72 -15.78
CA THR A 831 40.21 26.55 -15.59
C THR A 831 39.93 25.77 -16.88
N THR A 832 40.22 26.34 -18.05
CA THR A 832 39.94 25.71 -19.36
C THR A 832 41.17 25.11 -20.05
N GLU A 833 42.38 25.41 -19.59
CA GLU A 833 43.64 24.94 -20.21
C GLU A 833 44.08 23.52 -19.81
N HIS A 834 43.43 22.89 -18.83
CA HIS A 834 43.76 21.53 -18.36
C HIS A 834 42.55 20.60 -18.37
N HIS A 835 42.74 19.29 -18.57
CA HIS A 835 41.66 18.31 -18.46
C HIS A 835 41.13 18.27 -17.02
N VAL A 836 39.97 18.89 -16.82
CA VAL A 836 39.36 19.09 -15.52
C VAL A 836 38.40 17.94 -15.19
N ASP A 837 38.56 17.29 -14.03
CA ASP A 837 37.61 16.27 -13.54
C ASP A 837 36.30 16.89 -13.02
N SER A 838 35.26 16.07 -12.84
CA SER A 838 33.93 16.53 -12.43
C SER A 838 33.92 17.28 -11.09
N VAL A 839 34.74 16.86 -10.12
CA VAL A 839 34.85 17.50 -8.81
C VAL A 839 35.36 18.93 -8.93
N THR A 840 36.37 19.14 -9.77
CA THR A 840 36.88 20.48 -10.06
C THR A 840 35.86 21.32 -10.80
N LEU A 841 35.13 20.74 -11.76
CA LEU A 841 34.07 21.45 -12.50
C LEU A 841 32.96 21.92 -11.57
N THR A 842 32.50 21.09 -10.64
CA THR A 842 31.49 21.49 -9.64
C THR A 842 32.03 22.55 -8.69
N ALA A 843 33.28 22.41 -8.20
CA ALA A 843 33.91 23.40 -7.34
C ALA A 843 34.04 24.77 -8.06
N VAL A 844 34.53 24.76 -9.30
CA VAL A 844 34.61 25.94 -10.17
C VAL A 844 33.22 26.51 -10.44
N ALA A 845 32.21 25.68 -10.68
CA ALA A 845 30.83 26.14 -10.90
C ALA A 845 30.21 26.79 -9.66
N ILE A 846 30.54 26.31 -8.45
CA ILE A 846 30.14 26.94 -7.18
C ILE A 846 30.83 28.31 -7.02
N ALA A 847 32.13 28.40 -7.32
CA ALA A 847 32.87 29.65 -7.28
C ALA A 847 32.32 30.67 -8.30
N LEU A 848 32.06 30.19 -9.52
CA LEU A 848 31.54 31.00 -10.62
C LEU A 848 30.08 31.39 -10.44
N ARG A 849 29.25 30.58 -9.75
CA ARG A 849 27.87 30.96 -9.40
C ARG A 849 27.81 32.31 -8.71
N ASP A 850 28.66 32.49 -7.70
CA ASP A 850 28.63 33.68 -6.87
C ASP A 850 29.28 34.86 -7.63
N LEU A 851 30.34 34.62 -8.41
CA LEU A 851 30.93 35.60 -9.34
C LEU A 851 29.99 36.03 -10.48
N TRP A 852 29.04 35.19 -10.88
CA TRP A 852 28.19 35.44 -12.04
C TRP A 852 26.84 36.03 -11.68
N ARG A 853 26.26 35.67 -10.53
CA ARG A 853 25.12 36.41 -9.97
C ARG A 853 25.52 37.87 -9.66
N SER A 854 26.81 38.17 -9.49
CA SER A 854 27.35 39.52 -9.40
C SER A 854 27.68 40.20 -10.74
N SER A 855 27.19 39.72 -11.89
CA SER A 855 27.51 40.31 -13.20
C SER A 855 26.25 40.59 -14.03
N TYR A 856 25.43 41.53 -13.59
CA TYR A 856 24.14 41.87 -14.25
C TYR A 856 24.23 43.14 -15.14
N GLN A 857 25.43 43.63 -15.50
CA GLN A 857 25.60 44.74 -16.47
C GLN A 857 26.09 44.37 -17.86
N LEU A 858 26.03 43.09 -18.27
CA LEU A 858 26.05 42.81 -19.71
C LEU A 858 24.78 43.32 -20.41
N LYS A 859 23.68 43.53 -19.65
CA LYS A 859 22.46 44.16 -20.17
C LYS A 859 22.66 45.63 -20.54
N ALA A 860 23.60 46.38 -19.94
CA ALA A 860 23.80 47.80 -20.26
C ALA A 860 24.68 48.00 -21.51
N LEU A 861 25.69 47.15 -21.70
CA LEU A 861 26.53 47.19 -22.92
C LEU A 861 25.79 46.61 -24.14
N LEU A 862 24.92 45.60 -23.94
CA LEU A 862 24.07 45.07 -24.99
C LEU A 862 22.83 45.95 -25.25
N HIS A 863 22.24 46.64 -24.25
CA HIS A 863 21.21 47.66 -24.53
C HIS A 863 21.75 48.81 -25.40
N LEU A 864 23.03 49.17 -25.26
CA LEU A 864 23.70 50.14 -26.11
C LEU A 864 23.93 49.64 -27.55
N LEU A 865 23.87 48.33 -27.77
CA LEU A 865 24.00 47.70 -29.08
C LEU A 865 22.65 47.29 -29.71
N ASP A 866 21.58 47.26 -28.91
CA ASP A 866 20.23 46.78 -29.29
C ASP A 866 19.15 47.88 -29.29
N MET A 867 19.52 49.15 -29.09
CA MET A 867 18.63 50.27 -29.41
C MET A 867 18.60 50.52 -30.92
N GLU A 868 17.59 49.96 -31.60
CA GLU A 868 16.94 50.75 -32.65
C GLU A 868 16.26 51.96 -31.98
N PRO A 869 16.57 53.21 -32.38
CA PRO A 869 15.66 54.30 -32.08
C PRO A 869 14.43 54.10 -32.97
N GLN A 870 13.32 53.67 -32.38
CA GLN A 870 12.03 53.87 -33.01
C GLN A 870 11.80 55.39 -33.15
N GLY A 871 12.06 55.89 -34.36
CA GLY A 871 11.68 57.24 -34.79
C GLY A 871 12.75 58.31 -34.59
N LEU A 872 13.68 58.42 -35.54
CA LEU A 872 14.05 59.65 -36.29
C LEU A 872 15.33 59.36 -37.09
N GLY A 873 15.29 59.58 -38.40
CA GLY A 873 16.30 59.13 -39.36
C GLY A 873 17.66 59.78 -39.20
N ALA A 874 18.66 59.01 -38.78
CA ALA A 874 20.07 59.32 -38.97
C ALA A 874 20.79 58.11 -39.58
N GLU A 875 21.35 58.28 -40.79
CA GLU A 875 22.16 57.27 -41.46
C GLU A 875 23.52 57.13 -40.76
N PHE A 876 23.90 55.90 -40.38
CA PHE A 876 25.26 55.61 -39.92
C PHE A 876 26.28 55.92 -41.02
N THR A 877 27.36 56.60 -40.64
CA THR A 877 28.50 56.83 -41.54
C THR A 877 29.14 55.50 -41.95
N SER A 878 29.71 55.45 -43.15
CA SER A 878 30.40 54.26 -43.69
C SER A 878 31.50 53.74 -42.75
N GLU A 879 32.17 54.62 -42.00
CA GLU A 879 33.20 54.28 -41.03
C GLU A 879 32.66 53.51 -39.81
N GLN A 880 31.47 53.87 -39.31
CA GLN A 880 30.81 53.16 -38.21
C GLN A 880 30.33 51.77 -38.63
N LYS A 881 29.86 51.63 -39.88
CA LYS A 881 29.50 50.31 -40.45
C LYS A 881 30.72 49.41 -40.61
N ILE A 882 31.87 49.97 -41.00
CA ILE A 882 33.13 49.24 -41.15
C ILE A 882 33.70 48.81 -39.79
N LYS A 883 33.71 49.68 -38.77
CA LYS A 883 34.13 49.29 -37.41
C LYS A 883 33.25 48.19 -36.81
N ARG A 884 31.94 48.25 -37.03
CA ARG A 884 30.99 47.21 -36.58
C ARG A 884 31.26 45.87 -37.26
N LYS A 885 31.57 45.88 -38.57
CA LYS A 885 31.93 44.70 -39.33
C LYS A 885 33.29 44.11 -38.90
N GLN A 886 34.30 44.95 -38.68
CA GLN A 886 35.63 44.52 -38.23
C GLN A 886 35.60 43.94 -36.80
N ILE A 887 34.82 44.50 -35.89
CA ILE A 887 34.66 43.97 -34.53
C ILE A 887 33.93 42.62 -34.57
N SER A 888 32.88 42.50 -35.39
CA SER A 888 32.16 41.24 -35.62
C SER A 888 33.07 40.16 -36.23
N GLU A 889 33.88 40.51 -37.23
CA GLU A 889 34.80 39.58 -37.90
C GLU A 889 35.97 39.17 -36.99
N THR A 890 36.47 40.07 -36.14
CA THR A 890 37.54 39.78 -35.17
C THR A 890 37.07 38.86 -34.05
N LEU A 891 35.85 39.08 -33.53
CA LEU A 891 35.20 38.17 -32.58
C LEU A 891 34.95 36.80 -33.21
N SER A 892 34.46 36.76 -34.44
CA SER A 892 34.22 35.52 -35.20
C SER A 892 35.50 34.72 -35.45
N PHE A 893 36.63 35.41 -35.69
CA PHE A 893 37.92 34.80 -35.98
C PHE A 893 38.58 34.22 -34.72
N SER A 894 38.58 34.97 -33.60
CA SER A 894 39.12 34.50 -32.32
C SER A 894 38.31 33.36 -31.70
N LEU A 895 37.00 33.30 -31.94
CA LEU A 895 36.12 32.23 -31.45
C LEU A 895 36.23 30.91 -32.23
N ARG A 896 36.82 30.91 -33.44
CA ARG A 896 36.96 29.71 -34.29
C ARG A 896 38.20 28.86 -33.99
N GLN A 897 39.18 29.35 -33.25
CA GLN A 897 40.50 28.69 -33.14
C GLN A 897 40.72 27.77 -31.93
N ASN A 898 39.77 27.53 -31.02
CA ASN A 898 40.05 26.71 -29.83
C ASN A 898 38.87 25.83 -29.38
N SER A 899 38.68 24.67 -30.02
CA SER A 899 37.61 23.70 -29.73
C SER A 899 37.66 23.10 -28.32
N VAL A 900 38.86 22.95 -27.73
CA VAL A 900 39.06 22.37 -26.39
C VAL A 900 38.59 23.32 -25.28
N LYS A 901 39.01 24.60 -25.34
CA LYS A 901 38.61 25.66 -24.39
C LYS A 901 37.09 25.80 -24.30
N ASN A 902 36.48 25.70 -25.46
CA ASN A 902 35.07 25.82 -25.74
C ASN A 902 34.25 24.62 -25.18
N TYR A 903 34.80 23.40 -25.20
CA TYR A 903 34.19 22.22 -24.57
C TYR A 903 34.24 22.31 -23.03
N HIS A 904 35.32 22.85 -22.47
CA HIS A 904 35.43 23.04 -21.02
C HIS A 904 34.48 24.13 -20.51
N ASN A 905 34.35 25.25 -21.24
CA ASN A 905 33.34 26.28 -20.97
C ASN A 905 31.92 25.71 -20.96
N PHE A 906 31.62 24.79 -21.87
CA PHE A 906 30.33 24.10 -21.91
C PHE A 906 30.07 23.23 -20.67
N ARG A 907 31.05 22.43 -20.23
CA ARG A 907 30.91 21.59 -19.04
C ARG A 907 30.76 22.41 -17.75
N ILE A 908 31.48 23.52 -17.64
CA ILE A 908 31.31 24.48 -16.54
C ILE A 908 29.89 25.05 -16.54
N ALA A 909 29.38 25.43 -17.72
CA ALA A 909 28.05 26.00 -17.83
C ALA A 909 26.93 24.98 -17.53
N LEU A 910 27.13 23.70 -17.82
CA LEU A 910 26.23 22.59 -17.44
C LEU A 910 26.17 22.40 -15.92
N GLU A 911 27.31 22.47 -15.23
CA GLU A 911 27.33 22.42 -13.75
C GLU A 911 26.70 23.67 -13.13
N CYS A 912 26.94 24.86 -13.69
CA CYS A 912 26.26 26.08 -13.24
C CYS A 912 24.73 26.03 -13.46
N LEU A 913 24.28 25.35 -14.52
CA LEU A 913 22.86 25.07 -14.75
C LEU A 913 22.29 24.13 -13.68
N ARG A 914 23.02 23.07 -13.31
CA ARG A 914 22.63 22.15 -12.23
C ARG A 914 22.50 22.85 -10.89
N LEU A 915 23.34 23.86 -10.66
CA LEU A 915 23.37 24.69 -9.46
C LEU A 915 22.43 25.92 -9.48
N ASP A 916 21.59 26.10 -10.52
CA ASP A 916 20.65 27.22 -10.70
C ASP A 916 21.33 28.63 -10.81
N CYS A 917 22.31 28.77 -11.72
CA CYS A 917 23.19 29.95 -11.81
C CYS A 917 23.29 30.60 -13.20
N LEU A 918 22.20 30.65 -13.98
CA LEU A 918 22.27 31.10 -15.38
C LEU A 918 22.38 32.63 -15.55
N ASN A 919 23.23 33.04 -16.49
CA ASN A 919 23.33 34.39 -17.05
C ASN A 919 23.49 34.33 -18.59
N SER A 920 23.53 35.48 -19.27
CA SER A 920 23.61 35.53 -20.75
C SER A 920 24.88 34.87 -21.31
N TYR A 921 25.99 34.92 -20.57
CA TYR A 921 27.28 34.32 -20.97
C TYR A 921 27.25 32.78 -20.87
N THR A 922 26.78 32.23 -19.74
CA THR A 922 26.57 30.77 -19.57
C THR A 922 25.52 30.24 -20.52
N MET A 923 24.45 30.99 -20.78
CA MET A 923 23.47 30.64 -21.80
C MET A 923 24.12 30.56 -23.18
N SER A 924 24.96 31.52 -23.56
CA SER A 924 25.67 31.50 -24.85
C SER A 924 26.58 30.28 -25.00
N HIS A 925 27.30 29.88 -23.94
CA HIS A 925 28.17 28.69 -23.95
C HIS A 925 27.40 27.37 -23.84
N LEU A 926 26.29 27.32 -23.09
CA LEU A 926 25.36 26.20 -23.08
C LEU A 926 24.75 25.98 -24.46
N PHE A 927 24.25 27.06 -25.09
CA PHE A 927 23.71 27.03 -26.45
C PHE A 927 24.76 26.60 -27.47
N TRP A 928 25.99 27.07 -27.30
CA TRP A 928 27.06 26.67 -28.19
C TRP A 928 27.46 25.19 -27.99
N GLY A 929 27.49 24.68 -26.75
CA GLY A 929 27.83 23.26 -26.54
C GLY A 929 26.70 22.25 -26.75
N LEU A 930 25.46 22.70 -27.01
CA LEU A 930 24.44 21.87 -27.65
C LEU A 930 24.87 21.41 -29.06
N SER A 931 25.73 22.18 -29.73
CA SER A 931 26.30 21.83 -31.04
C SER A 931 27.46 20.83 -30.98
N PHE A 932 27.96 20.49 -29.78
CA PHE A 932 29.00 19.48 -29.67
C PHE A 932 28.47 18.06 -29.89
N PRO A 933 29.23 17.21 -30.63
CA PRO A 933 28.89 15.80 -30.81
C PRO A 933 28.96 14.98 -29.52
N VAL A 934 29.82 15.39 -28.57
CA VAL A 934 30.13 14.64 -27.33
C VAL A 934 29.13 14.84 -26.20
N THR A 935 28.22 15.82 -26.31
CA THR A 935 27.19 16.07 -25.30
C THR A 935 26.07 15.05 -25.45
N SER A 936 25.73 14.33 -24.38
CA SER A 936 24.65 13.32 -24.43
C SER A 936 23.29 13.97 -24.68
N HIS A 937 22.36 13.23 -25.28
CA HIS A 937 21.01 13.74 -25.57
C HIS A 937 20.25 14.16 -24.29
N VAL A 938 20.46 13.45 -23.18
CA VAL A 938 19.88 13.80 -21.88
C VAL A 938 20.42 15.13 -21.36
N GLU A 939 21.74 15.36 -21.44
CA GLU A 939 22.35 16.65 -21.06
C GLU A 939 21.83 17.79 -21.95
N LYS A 940 21.67 17.57 -23.27
CA LYS A 940 21.10 18.58 -24.18
C LYS A 940 19.67 18.96 -23.80
N ILE A 941 18.84 17.98 -23.44
CA ILE A 941 17.45 18.18 -23.00
C ILE A 941 17.42 18.90 -21.65
N GLU A 942 18.22 18.46 -20.68
CA GLU A 942 18.32 19.09 -19.35
C GLU A 942 18.71 20.58 -19.48
N ILE A 943 19.67 20.88 -20.36
CA ILE A 943 20.08 22.25 -20.71
C ILE A 943 18.91 23.07 -21.22
N ILE A 944 18.20 22.60 -22.24
CA ILE A 944 17.17 23.42 -22.88
C ILE A 944 15.96 23.61 -21.96
N VAL A 945 15.54 22.58 -21.21
CA VAL A 945 14.41 22.68 -20.27
C VAL A 945 14.73 23.67 -19.15
N ARG A 946 15.91 23.59 -18.53
CA ARG A 946 16.28 24.46 -17.40
C ARG A 946 16.62 25.89 -17.85
N ALA A 947 17.26 26.07 -19.00
CA ALA A 947 17.53 27.38 -19.62
C ALA A 947 16.25 28.16 -19.95
N ASN A 948 15.21 27.47 -20.41
CA ASN A 948 13.92 28.07 -20.75
C ASN A 948 13.09 28.43 -19.51
N CYS A 949 13.25 27.67 -18.41
CA CYS A 949 12.62 28.00 -17.12
C CYS A 949 13.07 29.35 -16.52
N GLN A 950 14.27 29.84 -16.85
CA GLN A 950 14.87 31.01 -16.19
C GLN A 950 14.91 32.28 -17.05
N SER A 951 15.04 32.18 -18.38
CA SER A 951 15.36 33.35 -19.23
C SER A 951 14.17 34.10 -19.83
N GLY A 952 12.98 33.48 -19.95
CA GLY A 952 11.76 34.17 -20.38
C GLY A 952 11.71 34.70 -21.83
N GLU A 953 12.82 34.70 -22.57
CA GLU A 953 12.90 35.21 -23.95
C GLU A 953 13.10 34.11 -25.00
N ASN A 954 12.84 34.49 -26.26
CA ASN A 954 12.50 33.64 -27.41
C ASN A 954 13.57 32.60 -27.78
N VAL A 955 13.49 31.41 -27.19
CA VAL A 955 14.21 30.20 -27.64
C VAL A 955 13.72 29.69 -29.01
N ILE A 956 12.48 30.00 -29.39
CA ILE A 956 11.83 29.49 -30.61
C ILE A 956 12.54 29.91 -31.92
N PRO A 957 12.89 31.20 -32.16
CA PRO A 957 13.63 31.62 -33.36
C PRO A 957 15.03 31.00 -33.47
N PHE A 958 15.68 30.71 -32.34
CA PHE A 958 16.99 30.05 -32.33
C PHE A 958 16.89 28.55 -32.62
N LEU A 959 15.91 27.86 -32.03
CA LEU A 959 15.59 26.46 -32.38
C LEU A 959 15.26 26.36 -33.88
N GLN A 960 14.54 27.33 -34.44
CA GLN A 960 14.26 27.40 -35.88
C GLN A 960 15.49 27.68 -36.77
N GLN A 961 16.57 28.27 -36.24
CA GLN A 961 17.80 28.58 -36.99
C GLN A 961 18.93 27.55 -36.79
N SER A 962 18.87 26.73 -35.75
CA SER A 962 19.94 25.79 -35.40
C SER A 962 19.79 24.47 -36.18
N ALA A 963 20.31 24.46 -37.41
CA ALA A 963 20.37 23.31 -38.33
C ALA A 963 21.23 22.10 -37.86
N MET A 964 21.48 21.95 -36.56
CA MET A 964 22.46 21.01 -35.98
C MET A 964 21.90 19.96 -35.01
N LEU A 965 20.61 20.05 -34.64
CA LEU A 965 19.94 18.95 -33.95
C LEU A 965 19.07 18.21 -34.98
N PRO A 966 18.98 16.86 -34.94
CA PRO A 966 17.99 16.14 -35.71
C PRO A 966 16.62 16.75 -35.44
N ASP A 967 15.87 17.04 -36.50
CA ASP A 967 14.60 17.78 -36.47
C ASP A 967 13.70 17.31 -35.31
N GLU A 968 13.65 16.00 -35.16
CA GLU A 968 13.04 15.18 -34.12
C GLU A 968 13.28 15.59 -32.64
N GLN A 969 14.51 15.93 -32.25
CA GLN A 969 14.85 16.25 -30.86
C GLN A 969 14.55 17.72 -30.53
N LEU A 970 14.72 18.58 -31.53
CA LEU A 970 14.41 20.00 -31.47
C LEU A 970 12.88 20.23 -31.31
N GLN A 971 12.10 19.27 -31.81
CA GLN A 971 10.63 19.25 -31.78
C GLN A 971 10.06 18.79 -30.42
N ALA A 972 10.61 17.74 -29.80
CA ALA A 972 10.18 17.28 -28.46
C ALA A 972 10.41 18.35 -27.39
N ILE A 973 11.54 19.06 -27.50
CA ILE A 973 11.92 20.14 -26.60
C ILE A 973 11.03 21.36 -26.81
N SER A 974 10.65 21.67 -28.05
CA SER A 974 9.68 22.74 -28.36
C SER A 974 8.30 22.47 -27.73
N ILE A 975 7.84 21.21 -27.76
CA ILE A 975 6.56 20.80 -27.14
C ILE A 975 6.61 20.96 -25.61
N ALA A 976 7.68 20.50 -24.96
CA ALA A 976 7.85 20.66 -23.51
C ALA A 976 7.85 22.14 -23.08
N CYS A 977 8.47 23.01 -23.90
CA CYS A 977 8.55 24.45 -23.64
C CYS A 977 7.22 25.19 -23.88
N LEU A 978 6.44 24.80 -24.89
CA LEU A 978 5.13 25.40 -25.21
C LEU A 978 4.04 25.03 -24.19
N VAL A 979 4.07 23.80 -23.68
CA VAL A 979 3.21 23.32 -22.58
C VAL A 979 3.42 24.16 -21.33
N GLN A 980 4.68 24.48 -20.99
CA GLN A 980 5.01 25.22 -19.78
C GLN A 980 4.53 26.70 -19.82
N ARG A 981 4.42 27.30 -21.01
CA ARG A 981 3.92 28.68 -21.21
C ARG A 981 2.39 28.82 -21.25
N ARG A 982 1.63 27.72 -21.05
CA ARG A 982 0.17 27.68 -21.25
C ARG A 982 -0.28 28.05 -22.68
N ALA A 983 0.58 27.86 -23.68
CA ALA A 983 0.29 28.17 -25.09
C ALA A 983 -0.33 26.97 -25.83
N ALA A 984 -1.38 26.35 -25.25
CA ALA A 984 -2.03 25.17 -25.83
C ALA A 984 -2.60 25.43 -27.24
N ASN A 985 -2.97 26.68 -27.55
CA ASN A 985 -3.53 27.07 -28.84
C ASN A 985 -2.46 27.17 -29.96
N GLU A 986 -1.19 27.43 -29.64
CA GLU A 986 -0.10 27.47 -30.62
C GLU A 986 0.36 26.06 -31.04
N ILE A 987 0.19 25.08 -30.14
CA ILE A 987 0.45 23.66 -30.44
C ILE A 987 -0.44 23.16 -31.60
N ALA A 988 -1.65 23.72 -31.76
CA ALA A 988 -2.55 23.38 -32.86
C ALA A 988 -2.10 23.93 -34.22
N THR A 989 -1.28 24.98 -34.25
CA THR A 989 -0.77 25.61 -35.48
C THR A 989 0.55 25.03 -35.97
N LEU A 990 1.32 24.38 -35.10
CA LEU A 990 2.49 23.62 -35.51
C LEU A 990 2.04 22.40 -36.33
N LYS A 991 2.76 22.08 -37.40
CA LYS A 991 2.52 20.88 -38.23
C LYS A 991 2.91 19.59 -37.47
N VAL A 992 2.29 19.35 -36.33
CA VAL A 992 2.51 18.22 -35.44
C VAL A 992 2.34 16.88 -36.19
N LYS A 993 1.49 16.81 -37.22
CA LYS A 993 1.34 15.61 -38.08
C LYS A 993 2.56 15.29 -38.96
N GLU A 994 3.36 16.28 -39.39
CA GLU A 994 4.63 16.01 -40.10
C GLU A 994 5.75 15.69 -39.11
N LEU A 995 5.64 16.20 -37.88
CA LEU A 995 6.57 16.08 -36.75
C LEU A 995 6.68 14.65 -36.16
N ILE A 996 5.55 13.97 -35.92
CA ILE A 996 5.56 12.61 -35.31
C ILE A 996 5.91 11.52 -36.33
N LYS A 997 5.79 11.78 -37.64
CA LYS A 997 6.16 10.79 -38.65
C LYS A 997 7.65 10.44 -38.68
N SER A 998 8.52 11.27 -38.11
CA SER A 998 9.96 11.06 -38.15
C SER A 998 10.56 10.49 -36.86
N THR A 999 9.92 10.61 -35.68
CA THR A 999 10.57 10.33 -34.37
C THR A 999 10.19 8.99 -33.71
N ASP A 1000 11.20 8.22 -33.29
CA ASP A 1000 11.09 6.99 -32.46
C ASP A 1000 11.29 7.27 -30.94
N ILE A 1001 10.96 8.47 -30.46
CA ILE A 1001 11.17 8.85 -29.06
C ILE A 1001 9.94 8.49 -28.21
N ASN A 1002 10.14 7.67 -27.16
CA ASN A 1002 9.13 7.35 -26.15
C ASN A 1002 8.79 8.58 -25.28
N LEU A 1003 7.98 9.48 -25.84
CA LEU A 1003 7.51 10.72 -25.22
C LEU A 1003 6.85 10.53 -23.85
N ILE A 1004 6.31 9.34 -23.56
CA ILE A 1004 5.71 9.01 -22.26
C ILE A 1004 6.79 8.94 -21.17
N ASN A 1005 7.96 8.38 -21.47
CA ASN A 1005 9.09 8.34 -20.53
C ASN A 1005 9.62 9.74 -20.23
N LEU A 1006 9.70 10.60 -21.24
CA LEU A 1006 10.12 12.00 -21.05
C LEU A 1006 9.15 12.77 -20.13
N VAL A 1007 7.84 12.58 -20.28
CA VAL A 1007 6.83 13.17 -19.37
C VAL A 1007 6.94 12.61 -17.94
N ASN A 1008 7.30 11.33 -17.79
CA ASN A 1008 7.50 10.71 -16.49
C ASN A 1008 8.76 11.23 -15.78
N GLU A 1009 9.84 11.49 -16.51
CA GLU A 1009 11.09 12.07 -15.97
C GLU A 1009 10.89 13.50 -15.45
N VAL A 1010 10.07 14.32 -16.12
CA VAL A 1010 9.75 15.69 -15.67
C VAL A 1010 9.06 15.69 -14.28
N ARG A 1011 8.40 14.58 -13.89
CA ARG A 1011 7.74 14.41 -12.57
C ARG A 1011 8.73 14.42 -11.40
N CYS A 1012 10.00 14.10 -11.64
CA CYS A 1012 11.04 14.01 -10.61
C CYS A 1012 11.48 15.39 -10.07
N HIS A 1013 11.08 16.49 -10.72
CA HIS A 1013 11.44 17.86 -10.31
C HIS A 1013 10.25 18.60 -9.65
N LYS A 1014 9.65 17.97 -8.62
CA LYS A 1014 8.43 18.43 -7.91
C LYS A 1014 8.53 19.76 -7.13
N ASN A 1015 9.68 20.43 -7.12
CA ASN A 1015 9.93 21.55 -6.20
C ASN A 1015 9.50 22.96 -6.68
N ARG A 1016 8.64 23.12 -7.69
CA ARG A 1016 8.10 24.45 -8.06
C ARG A 1016 6.59 24.44 -8.28
N LYS A 1017 5.91 25.46 -7.70
CA LYS A 1017 4.46 25.77 -7.72
C LYS A 1017 3.77 25.86 -9.11
N VAL A 1018 4.43 25.50 -10.21
CA VAL A 1018 4.00 25.82 -11.59
C VAL A 1018 3.32 24.63 -12.29
N TRP A 1019 3.57 23.39 -11.87
CA TRP A 1019 3.02 22.19 -12.50
C TRP A 1019 1.88 21.60 -11.65
N ASN A 1020 0.61 21.81 -12.05
CA ASN A 1020 -0.52 21.09 -11.43
C ASN A 1020 -0.73 19.73 -12.14
N GLU A 1021 -1.21 18.72 -11.40
CA GLU A 1021 -1.38 17.36 -11.92
C GLU A 1021 -2.39 17.28 -13.08
N GLU A 1022 -3.37 18.18 -13.11
CA GLU A 1022 -4.40 18.23 -14.15
C GLU A 1022 -3.81 18.49 -15.54
N ASN A 1023 -2.88 19.45 -15.66
CA ASN A 1023 -2.28 19.79 -16.96
C ASN A 1023 -1.32 18.70 -17.46
N VAL A 1024 -0.60 18.05 -16.55
CA VAL A 1024 0.28 16.92 -16.89
C VAL A 1024 -0.54 15.73 -17.39
N SER A 1025 -1.68 15.45 -16.77
CA SER A 1025 -2.61 14.40 -17.20
C SER A 1025 -3.18 14.67 -18.60
N LYS A 1026 -3.64 15.91 -18.86
CA LYS A 1026 -4.15 16.33 -20.18
C LYS A 1026 -3.10 16.22 -21.29
N LEU A 1027 -1.85 16.58 -20.99
CA LEU A 1027 -0.75 16.43 -21.94
C LEU A 1027 -0.43 14.97 -22.24
N ARG A 1028 -0.38 14.12 -21.21
CA ARG A 1028 -0.12 12.68 -21.36
C ARG A 1028 -1.16 12.03 -22.27
N GLU A 1029 -2.45 12.32 -22.04
CA GLU A 1029 -3.53 11.83 -22.92
C GLU A 1029 -3.34 12.31 -24.36
N ARG A 1030 -3.00 13.59 -24.56
CA ARG A 1030 -2.83 14.14 -25.92
C ARG A 1030 -1.63 13.54 -26.67
N ILE A 1031 -0.51 13.33 -25.98
CA ILE A 1031 0.68 12.67 -26.55
C ILE A 1031 0.35 11.22 -26.92
N LYS A 1032 -0.36 10.51 -26.03
CA LYS A 1032 -0.81 9.14 -26.27
C LYS A 1032 -1.72 9.04 -27.49
N GLU A 1033 -2.68 9.96 -27.63
CA GLU A 1033 -3.56 10.03 -28.82
C GLU A 1033 -2.78 10.18 -30.12
N ILE A 1034 -1.80 11.08 -30.13
CA ILE A 1034 -0.94 11.34 -31.29
C ILE A 1034 -0.07 10.12 -31.61
N TYR A 1035 0.51 9.48 -30.60
CA TYR A 1035 1.33 8.28 -30.77
C TYR A 1035 0.52 7.15 -31.41
N ILE A 1036 -0.69 6.88 -30.88
CA ILE A 1036 -1.61 5.87 -31.42
C ILE A 1036 -2.01 6.20 -32.88
N ALA A 1037 -2.34 7.46 -33.16
CA ALA A 1037 -2.77 7.87 -34.50
C ALA A 1037 -1.67 7.71 -35.58
N ASN A 1038 -0.40 7.87 -35.21
CA ASN A 1038 0.73 7.72 -36.14
C ASN A 1038 1.23 6.28 -36.27
N ASN A 1039 1.10 5.49 -35.20
CA ASN A 1039 1.44 4.07 -35.20
C ASN A 1039 0.26 3.17 -35.56
N GLY A 1040 -0.69 3.69 -36.34
CA GLY A 1040 -1.87 2.93 -36.78
C GLY A 1040 -1.54 1.63 -37.52
N HIS A 1041 -0.35 1.54 -38.13
CA HIS A 1041 0.14 0.33 -38.80
C HIS A 1041 0.53 -0.80 -37.82
N ASN A 1042 0.84 -0.46 -36.56
CA ASN A 1042 1.15 -1.40 -35.48
C ASN A 1042 -0.08 -1.73 -34.63
N ILE A 1043 -1.28 -1.29 -35.07
CA ILE A 1043 -2.53 -1.63 -34.40
C ILE A 1043 -3.03 -2.96 -34.97
N HIS A 1044 -2.94 -4.02 -34.16
CA HIS A 1044 -3.46 -5.32 -34.51
C HIS A 1044 -4.94 -5.42 -34.13
N LYS A 1045 -5.77 -5.77 -35.11
CA LYS A 1045 -7.19 -6.08 -34.92
C LYS A 1045 -7.32 -7.56 -34.59
N LEU A 1046 -7.56 -7.88 -33.33
CA LEU A 1046 -7.66 -9.25 -32.84
C LEU A 1046 -9.12 -9.58 -32.50
N LYS A 1047 -9.66 -10.61 -33.15
CA LYS A 1047 -10.91 -11.27 -32.72
C LYS A 1047 -10.51 -12.47 -31.86
N ALA A 1048 -10.67 -12.36 -30.55
CA ALA A 1048 -10.36 -13.44 -29.63
C ALA A 1048 -11.56 -13.74 -28.74
N LYS A 1049 -11.57 -14.97 -28.20
CA LYS A 1049 -12.35 -15.25 -27.00
C LYS A 1049 -11.51 -14.85 -25.81
N ASP A 1050 -12.04 -13.99 -24.98
CA ASP A 1050 -11.42 -13.64 -23.72
C ASP A 1050 -11.46 -14.80 -22.71
N SER A 1051 -10.95 -14.58 -21.49
CA SER A 1051 -10.95 -15.59 -20.42
C SER A 1051 -12.35 -16.12 -20.07
N THR A 1052 -13.37 -15.42 -20.53
CA THR A 1052 -14.81 -15.58 -20.32
C THR A 1052 -15.47 -16.41 -21.43
N GLY A 1053 -14.75 -16.65 -22.53
CA GLY A 1053 -15.22 -17.37 -23.71
C GLY A 1053 -16.06 -16.52 -24.66
N ARG A 1054 -16.25 -15.22 -24.38
CA ARG A 1054 -17.01 -14.30 -25.23
C ARG A 1054 -16.12 -13.77 -26.33
N TRP A 1055 -16.68 -13.67 -27.53
CA TRP A 1055 -16.01 -12.98 -28.62
C TRP A 1055 -15.88 -11.49 -28.29
N ALA A 1056 -14.67 -10.98 -28.38
CA ALA A 1056 -14.37 -9.57 -28.35
C ALA A 1056 -13.41 -9.22 -29.48
N TYR A 1057 -13.53 -7.98 -29.95
CA TYR A 1057 -12.53 -7.35 -30.80
C TYR A 1057 -11.64 -6.48 -29.93
N TYR A 1058 -10.34 -6.67 -30.10
CA TYR A 1058 -9.31 -5.86 -29.50
C TYR A 1058 -8.56 -5.11 -30.60
N PHE A 1059 -8.24 -3.85 -30.34
CA PHE A 1059 -7.33 -3.04 -31.13
C PHE A 1059 -6.10 -2.80 -30.28
N LEU A 1060 -5.04 -3.55 -30.55
CA LEU A 1060 -3.84 -3.64 -29.74
C LEU A 1060 -2.72 -2.86 -30.40
N LEU A 1061 -2.14 -1.90 -29.71
CA LEU A 1061 -0.88 -1.29 -30.13
C LEU A 1061 0.25 -2.19 -29.67
N VAL A 1062 0.82 -2.96 -30.59
CA VAL A 1062 1.95 -3.83 -30.31
C VAL A 1062 3.22 -3.06 -30.67
N GLU A 1063 4.20 -3.01 -29.78
CA GLU A 1063 5.47 -2.35 -30.09
C GLU A 1063 6.24 -3.17 -31.16
N PRO A 1064 6.92 -2.54 -32.13
CA PRO A 1064 7.54 -3.25 -33.26
C PRO A 1064 8.52 -4.37 -32.87
N ASP A 1065 9.22 -4.21 -31.75
CA ASP A 1065 10.16 -5.18 -31.20
C ASP A 1065 9.45 -6.39 -30.57
N ARG A 1066 8.23 -6.21 -30.05
CA ARG A 1066 7.37 -7.26 -29.47
C ARG A 1066 6.43 -7.91 -30.48
N GLU A 1067 6.28 -7.36 -31.68
CA GLU A 1067 5.34 -7.89 -32.69
C GLU A 1067 5.61 -9.38 -32.99
N LYS A 1068 6.88 -9.77 -33.10
CA LYS A 1068 7.24 -11.18 -33.35
C LYS A 1068 6.85 -12.10 -32.20
N GLU A 1069 7.03 -11.67 -30.96
CA GLU A 1069 6.65 -12.44 -29.77
C GLU A 1069 5.13 -12.52 -29.63
N PHE A 1070 4.43 -11.41 -29.89
CA PHE A 1070 2.98 -11.35 -29.90
C PHE A 1070 2.37 -12.29 -30.95
N LEU A 1071 2.89 -12.30 -32.18
CA LEU A 1071 2.44 -13.22 -33.23
C LEU A 1071 2.74 -14.68 -32.86
N ALA A 1072 3.89 -14.98 -32.27
CA ALA A 1072 4.21 -16.31 -31.78
C ALA A 1072 3.29 -16.75 -30.62
N ALA A 1073 2.91 -15.82 -29.74
CA ALA A 1073 1.95 -16.07 -28.68
C ALA A 1073 0.56 -16.38 -29.27
N LEU A 1074 0.10 -15.64 -30.29
CA LEU A 1074 -1.17 -15.88 -30.97
C LEU A 1074 -1.26 -17.26 -31.66
N ASP A 1075 -0.13 -17.77 -32.15
CA ASP A 1075 -0.04 -19.12 -32.72
C ASP A 1075 -0.01 -20.23 -31.64
N SER A 1076 0.20 -19.85 -30.37
CA SER A 1076 0.13 -20.79 -29.27
C SER A 1076 -1.35 -21.13 -28.95
N ASN A 1077 -1.63 -22.40 -28.66
CA ASN A 1077 -2.95 -22.82 -28.16
C ASN A 1077 -3.18 -22.41 -26.68
N GLN A 1078 -2.36 -21.52 -26.12
CA GLN A 1078 -2.43 -21.11 -24.72
C GLN A 1078 -3.23 -19.81 -24.56
N SER A 1079 -3.73 -19.57 -23.35
CA SER A 1079 -4.31 -18.28 -23.00
C SER A 1079 -3.21 -17.23 -22.97
N ILE A 1080 -3.41 -16.11 -23.64
CA ILE A 1080 -2.43 -15.02 -23.75
C ILE A 1080 -2.98 -13.83 -22.97
N ASP A 1081 -2.17 -13.24 -22.09
CA ASP A 1081 -2.46 -11.90 -21.56
C ASP A 1081 -2.01 -10.87 -22.60
N LEU A 1082 -2.95 -10.05 -23.09
CA LEU A 1082 -2.67 -9.07 -24.14
C LEU A 1082 -1.79 -7.93 -23.62
N GLU A 1083 -1.78 -7.66 -22.31
CA GLU A 1083 -0.97 -6.60 -21.69
C GLU A 1083 0.51 -6.96 -21.58
N ASP A 1084 0.86 -8.25 -21.61
CA ASP A 1084 2.26 -8.71 -21.63
C ASP A 1084 2.99 -8.27 -22.91
N TYR A 1085 2.25 -8.11 -24.01
CA TYR A 1085 2.83 -7.85 -25.33
C TYR A 1085 2.45 -6.49 -25.91
N SER A 1086 1.34 -5.89 -25.45
CA SER A 1086 0.73 -4.76 -26.16
C SER A 1086 -0.15 -3.88 -25.27
N GLN A 1087 -0.51 -2.69 -25.77
CA GLN A 1087 -1.51 -1.83 -25.12
C GLN A 1087 -2.86 -1.94 -25.82
N VAL A 1088 -3.92 -2.28 -25.07
CA VAL A 1088 -5.30 -2.26 -25.58
C VAL A 1088 -5.76 -0.81 -25.76
N ILE A 1089 -5.94 -0.37 -27.02
CA ILE A 1089 -6.40 0.99 -27.35
C ILE A 1089 -7.93 1.09 -27.27
N ALA A 1090 -8.60 0.03 -27.73
CA ALA A 1090 -10.04 -0.06 -27.81
C ALA A 1090 -10.42 -1.54 -27.80
N SER A 1091 -11.57 -1.84 -27.20
CA SER A 1091 -12.17 -3.16 -27.30
C SER A 1091 -13.70 -3.04 -27.34
N ASN A 1092 -14.33 -4.02 -27.96
CA ASN A 1092 -15.78 -4.18 -27.87
C ASN A 1092 -16.15 -5.66 -27.91
N TYR A 1093 -17.14 -6.05 -27.12
CA TYR A 1093 -17.74 -7.37 -27.23
C TYR A 1093 -18.49 -7.52 -28.55
N GLY A 1094 -18.45 -8.74 -29.09
CA GLY A 1094 -19.14 -9.13 -30.31
C GLY A 1094 -18.21 -9.74 -31.34
N GLU A 1095 -18.83 -10.23 -32.41
CA GLU A 1095 -18.14 -10.85 -33.53
C GLU A 1095 -17.64 -9.87 -34.59
N GLN A 1096 -17.93 -8.58 -34.42
CA GLN A 1096 -17.44 -7.48 -35.23
C GLN A 1096 -17.29 -6.20 -34.37
N PRO A 1097 -16.46 -5.23 -34.79
CA PRO A 1097 -16.43 -3.89 -34.20
C PRO A 1097 -17.79 -3.19 -34.37
N ASN A 1098 -18.38 -2.69 -33.29
CA ASN A 1098 -19.64 -1.94 -33.34
C ASN A 1098 -19.44 -0.49 -33.83
N ASP A 1099 -20.52 0.19 -34.22
CA ASP A 1099 -20.41 1.54 -34.78
C ASP A 1099 -19.77 2.53 -33.80
N ASN A 1100 -20.03 2.38 -32.50
CA ASN A 1100 -19.42 3.22 -31.46
C ASN A 1100 -17.89 3.10 -31.43
N ILE A 1101 -17.33 1.89 -31.56
CA ILE A 1101 -15.87 1.71 -31.55
C ILE A 1101 -15.25 2.19 -32.86
N ARG A 1102 -15.95 2.01 -33.99
CA ARG A 1102 -15.51 2.54 -35.30
C ARG A 1102 -15.48 4.06 -35.26
N ASP A 1103 -16.54 4.69 -34.77
CA ASP A 1103 -16.63 6.14 -34.61
C ASP A 1103 -15.59 6.65 -33.60
N PHE A 1104 -15.34 5.92 -32.51
CA PHE A 1104 -14.32 6.28 -31.54
C PHE A 1104 -12.91 6.24 -32.15
N LEU A 1105 -12.55 5.15 -32.82
CA LEU A 1105 -11.23 4.99 -33.46
C LEU A 1105 -11.05 6.01 -34.59
N LYS A 1106 -12.10 6.28 -35.37
CA LYS A 1106 -12.11 7.31 -36.41
C LYS A 1106 -12.01 8.72 -35.83
N LYS A 1107 -12.79 9.05 -34.81
CA LYS A 1107 -12.82 10.41 -34.23
C LYS A 1107 -11.57 10.71 -33.40
N LYS A 1108 -11.12 9.76 -32.57
CA LYS A 1108 -10.03 9.96 -31.61
C LYS A 1108 -8.65 9.77 -32.25
N TYR A 1109 -8.51 8.77 -33.13
CA TYR A 1109 -7.21 8.42 -33.73
C TYR A 1109 -7.18 8.52 -35.27
N ASN A 1110 -8.28 8.90 -35.92
CA ASN A 1110 -8.40 8.97 -37.39
C ASN A 1110 -8.14 7.61 -38.07
N PHE A 1111 -8.59 6.53 -37.44
CA PHE A 1111 -8.47 5.16 -37.93
C PHE A 1111 -9.83 4.63 -38.41
N ASP A 1112 -9.94 4.27 -39.68
CA ASP A 1112 -11.14 3.63 -40.27
C ASP A 1112 -11.00 2.09 -40.18
N VAL A 1113 -12.02 1.42 -39.61
CA VAL A 1113 -11.96 0.05 -39.06
C VAL A 1113 -12.89 -0.95 -39.72
#